data_AF-A0A7C3FGK1-F1
#
_entry.id   AF-A0A7C3FGK1-F1
#
_cell.length_a   1.000
_cell.length_b   1.000
_cell.length_c   1.000
_cell.angle_alpha   90.00
_cell.angle_beta   90.00
_cell.angle_gamma   90.00
#
_symmetry.space_group_name_H-M   'P 1'
#
loop_
_entity.id
_entity.type
_entity.pdbx_description
1 polymer ?
#
loop_
_entity_poly.entity_id
_entity_poly.type
_entity_poly.pdbx_seq_one_letter_code
_entity_poly.pdbx_strand_id
1 'polypeptide(L)'
;MRPRERFLKALRGEPVDRVPLHVLGFNFENQEQIKALEDPARREIAERISPHTIWVYSIPSHINRYLVTPPQRIREVERRKDQDGETVVCEIDTPKGKLRAVTRQDRASLTTWTVKYPVEDLKDIEKIRSIPWELPQDLAPLDTLPPDGEGRMVVYTHISSPFVCVAGMMPYQDFLLLCATERNLMRELTEECKERILSVLEVLLSQPGIEVVWMGGCEWLTPPMGSPELYEELVQGPEEEIISRIHRAGALVHVHCHGNVRSTLTSVVDRGADYFEPVEPPPDGDITLVEAKEVVRGRMTLGGNIEVRVLEFGDEEEVEPTAIQGVIRIRATFPVQKLPAYGYQVFAGRLTAKPNKYDVPRPPANVMENEYLRVEIQPNGTLHVTDKATGQRFTDLGYFEDGGDCGDGYTYSYPPHDAVITTLSARPRIYRLSDGPVVQRYRIEYDLELPVGLTEDRKRRRTDTVRCPLIVSVSLGAHARRVNFEATFENRAKDHRLRVVFPSDVQTDVSYSEAQFDVVPHPVHPEQPPRDVWVEDQPVTYPQQTFVDVSDGQRGLCVMNHGLPEYEVINSPRREVAITLLRAVAYLGGNHNLYTAQRGAGPYILTPGAQCLRTLTYRYAIMPHAGTWEQAEVWREAHAHSVRPRAIVVEREPDFPVPTSPTPPGVVLPRDRHSFLSVEGHNAVLSAVKRAEREDALIVRLFNPSTEPTTATVRFANALANAELVNLNEEPLGQTLTVDSEHQISVNLAPKKIVTIKATPAGI
;
A
#
# COMPACT_ATOMS: atom_id res chain seq x y z
N MET A 1 -3.00 -16.47 20.88
CA MET A 1 -4.39 -16.82 21.21
C MET A 1 -4.94 -17.85 20.20
N ARG A 2 -5.82 -18.77 20.60
CA ARG A 2 -6.48 -19.71 19.66
C ARG A 2 -7.59 -18.98 18.85
N PRO A 3 -7.93 -19.40 17.61
CA PRO A 3 -8.95 -18.73 16.79
C PRO A 3 -10.29 -18.54 17.50
N ARG A 4 -10.82 -19.61 18.12
CA ARG A 4 -12.06 -19.57 18.90
C ARG A 4 -12.03 -18.52 20.01
N GLU A 5 -10.98 -18.55 20.84
CA GLU A 5 -10.81 -17.62 21.95
C GLU A 5 -10.74 -16.17 21.46
N ARG A 6 -9.97 -15.93 20.38
CA ARG A 6 -9.84 -14.61 19.76
C ARG A 6 -11.17 -14.07 19.26
N PHE A 7 -11.93 -14.92 18.57
CA PHE A 7 -13.22 -14.55 18.02
C PHE A 7 -14.21 -14.14 19.12
N LEU A 8 -14.40 -14.99 20.14
CA LEU A 8 -15.34 -14.71 21.23
C LEU A 8 -14.93 -13.51 22.09
N LYS A 9 -13.62 -13.33 22.35
CA LYS A 9 -13.11 -12.14 23.04
C LYS A 9 -13.37 -10.87 22.25
N ALA A 10 -13.10 -10.89 20.94
CA ALA A 10 -13.37 -9.75 20.09
C ALA A 10 -14.85 -9.37 20.13
N LEU A 11 -15.77 -10.34 20.01
CA LEU A 11 -17.21 -10.08 20.07
C LEU A 11 -17.66 -9.45 21.40
N ARG A 12 -16.99 -9.78 22.51
CA ARG A 12 -17.24 -9.18 23.85
C ARG A 12 -16.56 -7.83 24.07
N GLY A 13 -15.86 -7.29 23.07
CA GLY A 13 -15.07 -6.06 23.21
C GLY A 13 -13.83 -6.23 24.09
N GLU A 14 -13.37 -7.45 24.34
CA GLU A 14 -12.17 -7.74 25.12
C GLU A 14 -10.89 -7.59 24.26
N PRO A 15 -9.73 -7.25 24.86
CA PRO A 15 -8.47 -7.19 24.14
C PRO A 15 -8.08 -8.54 23.50
N VAL A 16 -7.67 -8.50 22.24
CA VAL A 16 -7.18 -9.64 21.46
C VAL A 16 -5.75 -9.42 20.96
N ASP A 17 -5.03 -10.51 20.67
CA ASP A 17 -3.66 -10.47 20.14
C ASP A 17 -3.59 -9.95 18.69
N ARG A 18 -4.67 -10.12 17.92
CA ARG A 18 -4.89 -9.55 16.58
C ARG A 18 -6.38 -9.60 16.23
N VAL A 19 -6.77 -8.92 15.15
CA VAL A 19 -8.14 -9.01 14.60
C VAL A 19 -8.47 -10.48 14.23
N PRO A 20 -9.62 -11.03 14.66
CA PRO A 20 -10.05 -12.36 14.23
C PRO A 20 -10.25 -12.43 12.71
N LEU A 21 -9.85 -13.54 12.10
CA LEU A 21 -10.14 -13.82 10.71
C LEU A 21 -11.37 -14.72 10.65
N HIS A 22 -12.40 -14.32 9.91
CA HIS A 22 -13.57 -15.14 9.62
C HIS A 22 -14.05 -14.80 8.21
N VAL A 23 -13.96 -15.76 7.29
CA VAL A 23 -14.31 -15.57 5.88
C VAL A 23 -15.60 -16.32 5.59
N LEU A 24 -16.67 -15.59 5.26
CA LEU A 24 -17.96 -16.19 4.89
C LEU A 24 -17.78 -17.13 3.68
N GLY A 25 -18.42 -18.29 3.73
CA GLY A 25 -18.27 -19.34 2.70
C GLY A 25 -17.08 -20.30 2.89
N PHE A 26 -16.22 -20.07 3.89
CA PHE A 26 -15.09 -20.95 4.25
C PHE A 26 -15.29 -21.61 5.62
N ASN A 27 -16.39 -22.35 5.78
CA ASN A 27 -16.75 -23.02 7.03
C ASN A 27 -16.40 -24.51 6.99
N PHE A 28 -15.14 -24.86 7.25
CA PHE A 28 -14.65 -26.25 7.22
C PHE A 28 -14.33 -26.76 8.63
N GLU A 29 -14.89 -27.92 8.94
CA GLU A 29 -14.66 -28.65 10.19
C GLU A 29 -13.20 -29.10 10.33
N ASN A 30 -12.65 -29.67 9.26
CA ASN A 30 -11.34 -30.30 9.28
C ASN A 30 -10.64 -30.24 7.91
N GLN A 31 -9.36 -30.63 7.91
CA GLN A 31 -8.51 -30.67 6.72
C GLN A 31 -8.99 -31.65 5.64
N GLU A 32 -9.79 -32.67 5.96
CA GLU A 32 -10.31 -33.61 4.97
C GLU A 32 -11.36 -32.93 4.08
N GLN A 33 -12.24 -32.11 4.67
CA GLN A 33 -13.20 -31.31 3.92
C GLN A 33 -12.51 -30.31 2.98
N ILE A 34 -11.39 -29.71 3.42
CA ILE A 34 -10.60 -28.79 2.59
C ILE A 34 -9.99 -29.54 1.40
N LYS A 35 -9.39 -30.71 1.63
CA LYS A 35 -8.80 -31.54 0.55
C LYS A 35 -9.83 -32.02 -0.46
N ALA A 36 -11.09 -32.18 -0.05
CA ALA A 36 -12.19 -32.61 -0.91
C ALA A 36 -12.73 -31.50 -1.83
N LEU A 37 -12.31 -30.23 -1.66
CA LEU A 37 -12.73 -29.12 -2.53
C LEU A 37 -12.27 -29.34 -3.97
N GLU A 38 -13.19 -29.33 -4.93
CA GLU A 38 -12.88 -29.52 -6.36
C GLU A 38 -12.09 -28.34 -6.96
N ASP A 39 -12.37 -27.11 -6.49
CA ASP A 39 -11.70 -25.89 -6.94
C ASP A 39 -10.33 -25.74 -6.26
N PRO A 40 -9.21 -25.78 -7.03
CA PRO A 40 -7.87 -25.67 -6.47
C PRO A 40 -7.57 -24.29 -5.86
N ALA A 41 -8.14 -23.19 -6.38
CA ALA A 41 -7.94 -21.85 -5.83
C ALA A 41 -8.65 -21.71 -4.48
N ARG A 42 -9.91 -22.17 -4.41
CA ARG A 42 -10.66 -22.22 -3.15
C ARG A 42 -9.98 -23.11 -2.11
N ARG A 43 -9.40 -24.24 -2.53
CA ARG A 43 -8.62 -25.13 -1.66
C ARG A 43 -7.39 -24.44 -1.10
N GLU A 44 -6.60 -23.78 -1.94
CA GLU A 44 -5.39 -23.06 -1.50
C GLU A 44 -5.71 -21.98 -0.46
N ILE A 45 -6.77 -21.20 -0.68
CA ILE A 45 -7.22 -20.19 0.28
C ILE A 45 -7.62 -20.87 1.60
N ALA A 46 -8.44 -21.93 1.53
CA ALA A 46 -8.91 -22.67 2.70
C ALA A 46 -7.77 -23.25 3.54
N GLU A 47 -6.74 -23.83 2.90
CA GLU A 47 -5.54 -24.35 3.58
C GLU A 47 -4.77 -23.26 4.33
N ARG A 48 -4.64 -22.07 3.72
CA ARG A 48 -3.93 -20.93 4.32
C ARG A 48 -4.68 -20.32 5.50
N ILE A 49 -6.01 -20.22 5.43
CA ILE A 49 -6.81 -19.54 6.46
C ILE A 49 -7.29 -20.46 7.59
N SER A 50 -7.41 -21.77 7.35
CA SER A 50 -7.93 -22.75 8.31
C SER A 50 -7.29 -22.67 9.71
N PRO A 51 -5.94 -22.52 9.86
CA PRO A 51 -5.30 -22.38 11.17
C PRO A 51 -5.65 -21.07 11.91
N HIS A 52 -6.32 -20.14 11.24
CA HIS A 52 -6.53 -18.78 11.70
C HIS A 52 -8.01 -18.40 11.88
N THR A 53 -8.95 -19.19 11.34
CA THR A 53 -10.39 -18.95 11.40
C THR A 53 -11.12 -19.89 12.37
N ILE A 54 -12.33 -19.53 12.75
CA ILE A 54 -13.25 -20.41 13.49
C ILE A 54 -13.92 -21.43 12.56
N TRP A 55 -14.49 -22.47 13.14
CA TRP A 55 -15.48 -23.34 12.52
C TRP A 55 -16.83 -23.08 13.19
N VAL A 56 -17.84 -22.70 12.40
CA VAL A 56 -19.20 -22.44 12.89
C VAL A 56 -20.00 -23.74 12.86
N TYR A 57 -20.42 -24.21 14.03
CA TYR A 57 -21.35 -25.33 14.17
C TYR A 57 -22.75 -24.80 14.42
N SER A 58 -23.66 -24.96 13.47
CA SER A 58 -25.00 -24.37 13.51
C SER A 58 -26.06 -25.35 14.01
N ILE A 59 -26.78 -24.96 15.06
CA ILE A 59 -27.98 -25.62 15.56
C ILE A 59 -29.21 -25.08 14.82
N PRO A 60 -30.01 -25.94 14.15
CA PRO A 60 -31.15 -25.50 13.37
C PRO A 60 -32.23 -24.89 14.27
N SER A 61 -32.66 -23.67 13.97
CA SER A 61 -33.80 -23.03 14.64
C SER A 61 -35.14 -23.39 14.02
N HIS A 62 -35.12 -23.92 12.79
CA HIS A 62 -36.29 -24.17 11.96
C HIS A 62 -37.14 -22.93 11.61
N ILE A 63 -36.65 -21.72 11.89
CA ILE A 63 -37.32 -20.47 11.52
C ILE A 63 -37.22 -20.30 10.00
N ASN A 64 -38.38 -20.28 9.35
CA ASN A 64 -38.53 -20.03 7.92
C ASN A 64 -39.18 -18.65 7.68
N ARG A 65 -39.02 -18.16 6.45
CA ARG A 65 -39.55 -16.85 6.05
C ARG A 65 -41.00 -16.89 5.54
N TYR A 66 -41.79 -17.87 5.99
CA TYR A 66 -43.21 -18.02 5.68
C TYR A 66 -44.04 -17.87 6.96
N LEU A 67 -44.01 -16.69 7.57
CA LEU A 67 -44.64 -16.37 8.87
C LEU A 67 -44.17 -17.28 10.01
N VAL A 68 -42.92 -17.78 9.95
CA VAL A 68 -42.39 -18.76 10.91
C VAL A 68 -43.32 -19.99 10.98
N THR A 69 -43.87 -20.45 9.85
CA THR A 69 -44.83 -21.57 9.84
C THR A 69 -44.17 -22.84 10.40
N PRO A 70 -44.80 -23.63 11.29
CA PRO A 70 -44.19 -24.84 11.82
C PRO A 70 -43.73 -25.78 10.69
N PRO A 71 -42.48 -26.27 10.66
CA PRO A 71 -41.94 -27.05 9.54
C PRO A 71 -42.75 -28.30 9.20
N GLN A 72 -43.37 -28.94 10.20
CA GLN A 72 -44.26 -30.09 9.99
C GLN A 72 -45.51 -29.76 9.15
N ARG A 73 -45.79 -28.48 8.88
CA ARG A 73 -46.86 -28.01 7.98
C ARG A 73 -46.36 -27.71 6.57
N ILE A 74 -45.05 -27.73 6.33
CA ILE A 74 -44.42 -27.45 5.03
C ILE A 74 -43.89 -28.76 4.48
N ARG A 75 -44.51 -29.26 3.42
CA ARG A 75 -44.14 -30.53 2.79
C ARG A 75 -43.47 -30.28 1.46
N GLU A 76 -42.24 -30.77 1.30
CA GLU A 76 -41.62 -30.92 -0.01
C GLU A 76 -42.43 -31.92 -0.84
N VAL A 77 -42.94 -31.48 -1.99
CA VAL A 77 -43.73 -32.32 -2.89
C VAL A 77 -42.99 -32.64 -4.18
N GLU A 78 -41.96 -31.86 -4.52
CA GLU A 78 -41.15 -32.06 -5.70
C GLU A 78 -39.76 -31.44 -5.53
N ARG A 79 -38.73 -32.17 -5.96
CA ARG A 79 -37.34 -31.70 -6.04
C ARG A 79 -36.78 -32.09 -7.40
N ARG A 80 -36.32 -31.09 -8.16
CA ARG A 80 -35.73 -31.27 -9.48
C ARG A 80 -34.32 -30.69 -9.48
N LYS A 81 -33.34 -31.51 -9.89
CA LYS A 81 -31.96 -31.08 -10.14
C LYS A 81 -31.73 -31.04 -11.64
N ASP A 82 -31.20 -29.92 -12.12
CA ASP A 82 -30.78 -29.74 -13.50
C ASP A 82 -29.34 -29.22 -13.56
N GLN A 83 -28.85 -28.91 -14.76
CA GLN A 83 -27.49 -28.43 -14.98
C GLN A 83 -27.21 -27.05 -14.34
N ASP A 84 -28.26 -26.25 -14.13
CA ASP A 84 -28.18 -24.87 -13.67
C ASP A 84 -28.41 -24.77 -12.14
N GLY A 85 -29.04 -25.77 -11.53
CA GLY A 85 -29.24 -25.79 -10.08
C GLY A 85 -30.30 -26.78 -9.58
N GLU A 86 -30.88 -26.45 -8.43
CA GLU A 86 -31.89 -27.27 -7.77
C GLU A 86 -33.17 -26.48 -7.53
N THR A 87 -34.31 -26.99 -8.01
CA THR A 87 -35.65 -26.43 -7.75
C THR A 87 -36.40 -27.30 -6.75
N VAL A 88 -36.94 -26.67 -5.70
CA VAL A 88 -37.74 -27.33 -4.66
C VAL A 88 -39.14 -26.71 -4.65
N VAL A 89 -40.16 -27.57 -4.66
CA VAL A 89 -41.57 -27.18 -4.52
C VAL A 89 -42.08 -27.65 -3.17
N CYS A 90 -42.61 -26.72 -2.38
CA CYS A 90 -43.24 -27.01 -1.10
C CYS A 90 -44.74 -26.68 -1.14
N GLU A 91 -45.54 -27.54 -0.53
CA GLU A 91 -46.93 -27.25 -0.16
C GLU A 91 -46.99 -26.90 1.33
N ILE A 92 -47.75 -25.87 1.67
CA ILE A 92 -48.02 -25.47 3.06
C ILE A 92 -49.46 -25.83 3.37
N ASP A 93 -49.65 -26.75 4.32
CA ASP A 93 -50.95 -27.25 4.72
C ASP A 93 -51.60 -26.28 5.74
N THR A 94 -52.61 -25.53 5.29
CA THR A 94 -53.39 -24.61 6.13
C THR A 94 -54.83 -25.06 6.31
N PRO A 95 -55.50 -24.74 7.44
CA PRO A 95 -56.92 -25.03 7.64
C PRO A 95 -57.85 -24.42 6.58
N LYS A 96 -57.46 -23.30 5.96
CA LYS A 96 -58.25 -22.60 4.93
C LYS A 96 -57.85 -22.96 3.49
N GLY A 97 -57.05 -24.00 3.29
CA GLY A 97 -56.59 -24.49 1.98
C GLY A 97 -55.08 -24.39 1.79
N LYS A 98 -54.54 -25.22 0.90
CA LYS A 98 -53.09 -25.32 0.69
C LYS A 98 -52.51 -24.08 0.02
N LEU A 99 -51.28 -23.72 0.42
CA LEU A 99 -50.44 -22.75 -0.29
C LEU A 99 -49.25 -23.46 -0.94
N ARG A 100 -48.61 -22.81 -1.90
CA ARG A 100 -47.49 -23.41 -2.65
C ARG A 100 -46.34 -22.41 -2.80
N ALA A 101 -45.15 -22.82 -2.40
CA ALA A 101 -43.90 -22.08 -2.58
C ALA A 101 -42.97 -22.86 -3.52
N VAL A 102 -42.19 -22.14 -4.33
CA VAL A 102 -41.16 -22.73 -5.21
C VAL A 102 -39.87 -21.95 -5.02
N THR A 103 -38.78 -22.63 -4.71
CA THR A 103 -37.44 -22.05 -4.59
C THR A 103 -36.50 -22.69 -5.59
N ARG A 104 -35.48 -21.94 -6.04
CA ARG A 104 -34.41 -22.42 -6.91
C ARG A 104 -33.05 -22.01 -6.36
N GLN A 105 -32.17 -22.96 -6.10
CA GLN A 105 -30.77 -22.71 -5.77
C GLN A 105 -29.93 -22.76 -7.04
N ASP A 106 -29.14 -21.72 -7.28
CA ASP A 106 -28.19 -21.66 -8.39
C ASP A 106 -26.90 -22.40 -8.03
N ARG A 107 -26.35 -23.17 -8.98
CA ARG A 107 -25.17 -24.03 -8.73
C ARG A 107 -23.88 -23.23 -8.50
N ALA A 108 -23.72 -22.07 -9.15
CA ALA A 108 -22.49 -21.29 -9.09
C ALA A 108 -22.42 -20.44 -7.83
N SER A 109 -23.51 -19.72 -7.53
CA SER A 109 -23.61 -18.80 -6.39
C SER A 109 -24.06 -19.46 -5.10
N LEU A 110 -24.61 -20.68 -5.16
CA LEU A 110 -25.29 -21.38 -4.05
C LEU A 110 -26.46 -20.58 -3.44
N THR A 111 -26.90 -19.51 -4.10
CA THR A 111 -27.98 -18.63 -3.63
C THR A 111 -29.33 -19.25 -3.95
N THR A 112 -30.23 -19.28 -2.96
CA THR A 112 -31.62 -19.75 -3.13
C THR A 112 -32.56 -18.58 -3.41
N TRP A 113 -33.21 -18.61 -4.56
CA TRP A 113 -34.20 -17.64 -5.02
C TRP A 113 -35.61 -18.18 -4.84
N THR A 114 -36.56 -17.32 -4.47
CA THR A 114 -37.99 -17.67 -4.49
C THR A 114 -38.57 -17.43 -5.88
N VAL A 115 -38.98 -18.50 -6.55
CA VAL A 115 -39.60 -18.49 -7.89
C VAL A 115 -41.11 -18.29 -7.81
N LYS A 116 -41.75 -18.88 -6.80
CA LYS A 116 -43.17 -18.66 -6.48
C LYS A 116 -43.31 -18.50 -4.98
N TYR A 117 -43.95 -17.41 -4.59
CA TYR A 117 -44.28 -17.12 -3.20
C TYR A 117 -45.58 -17.81 -2.78
N PRO A 118 -45.72 -18.21 -1.50
CA PRO A 118 -46.94 -18.84 -1.00
C PRO A 118 -48.12 -17.86 -0.86
N VAL A 119 -47.87 -16.55 -0.79
CA VAL A 119 -48.91 -15.51 -0.68
C VAL A 119 -48.92 -14.65 -1.93
N GLU A 120 -50.06 -14.62 -2.63
CA GLU A 120 -50.29 -13.77 -3.82
C GLU A 120 -51.35 -12.68 -3.54
N ASP A 121 -52.20 -12.84 -2.52
CA ASP A 121 -53.21 -11.86 -2.12
C ASP A 121 -53.52 -11.89 -0.60
N LEU A 122 -54.41 -10.99 -0.14
CA LEU A 122 -54.83 -10.92 1.27
C LEU A 122 -55.53 -12.20 1.77
N LYS A 123 -56.18 -12.98 0.90
CA LYS A 123 -56.82 -14.24 1.30
C LYS A 123 -55.77 -15.30 1.60
N ASP A 124 -54.64 -15.29 0.88
CA ASP A 124 -53.53 -16.17 1.19
C ASP A 124 -52.85 -15.80 2.51
N ILE A 125 -52.80 -14.51 2.88
CA ILE A 125 -52.39 -14.08 4.22
C ILE A 125 -53.33 -14.68 5.27
N GLU A 126 -54.64 -14.61 5.07
CA GLU A 126 -55.58 -15.24 5.99
C GLU A 126 -55.42 -16.76 6.09
N LYS A 127 -55.03 -17.43 4.99
CA LYS A 127 -54.76 -18.87 5.00
C LYS A 127 -53.53 -19.19 5.83
N ILE A 128 -52.40 -18.52 5.59
CA ILE A 128 -51.16 -18.82 6.33
C ILE A 128 -51.28 -18.44 7.81
N ARG A 129 -51.96 -17.34 8.16
CA ARG A 129 -52.28 -16.98 9.56
C ARG A 129 -53.20 -17.99 10.25
N SER A 130 -54.01 -18.74 9.49
CA SER A 130 -54.93 -19.73 10.07
C SER A 130 -54.24 -20.97 10.63
N ILE A 131 -52.94 -21.15 10.36
CA ILE A 131 -52.15 -22.25 10.89
C ILE A 131 -51.98 -22.06 12.41
N PRO A 132 -52.42 -23.02 13.25
CA PRO A 132 -52.17 -22.97 14.68
C PRO A 132 -50.66 -22.99 14.96
N TRP A 133 -50.21 -22.15 15.91
CA TRP A 133 -48.81 -22.17 16.33
C TRP A 133 -48.50 -23.47 17.09
N GLU A 134 -47.43 -24.14 16.65
CA GLU A 134 -46.86 -25.34 17.25
C GLU A 134 -45.34 -25.22 17.16
N LEU A 135 -44.61 -25.69 18.18
CA LEU A 135 -43.16 -25.78 18.08
C LEU A 135 -42.76 -26.81 17.00
N PRO A 136 -41.60 -26.62 16.33
CA PRO A 136 -41.06 -27.65 15.45
C PRO A 136 -40.87 -28.98 16.20
N GLN A 137 -41.28 -30.09 15.61
CA GLN A 137 -41.26 -31.40 16.27
C GLN A 137 -39.85 -31.86 16.67
N ASP A 138 -38.83 -31.48 15.89
CA ASP A 138 -37.44 -31.84 16.13
C ASP A 138 -36.67 -30.75 16.92
N LEU A 139 -37.37 -29.72 17.42
CA LEU A 139 -36.74 -28.66 18.21
C LEU A 139 -36.35 -29.17 19.59
N ALA A 140 -35.06 -29.17 19.89
CA ALA A 140 -34.53 -29.57 21.18
C ALA A 140 -33.40 -28.63 21.63
N PRO A 141 -33.17 -28.47 22.95
CA PRO A 141 -31.97 -27.82 23.43
C PRO A 141 -30.72 -28.59 22.97
N LEU A 142 -29.58 -27.91 22.96
CA LEU A 142 -28.30 -28.56 22.68
C LEU A 142 -28.02 -29.66 23.71
N ASP A 143 -27.77 -30.88 23.25
CA ASP A 143 -27.45 -32.02 24.11
C ASP A 143 -25.95 -32.38 24.03
N THR A 144 -25.49 -32.87 22.87
CA THR A 144 -24.09 -33.27 22.66
C THR A 144 -23.49 -32.55 21.45
N LEU A 145 -22.24 -32.12 21.61
CA LEU A 145 -21.45 -31.48 20.55
C LEU A 145 -20.51 -32.50 19.89
N PRO A 146 -20.20 -32.35 18.58
CA PRO A 146 -19.17 -33.14 17.94
C PRO A 146 -17.78 -32.82 18.52
N PRO A 147 -16.80 -33.72 18.37
CA PRO A 147 -15.42 -33.46 18.78
C PRO A 147 -14.83 -32.25 18.03
N ASP A 148 -14.25 -31.31 18.77
CA ASP A 148 -13.51 -30.17 18.20
C ASP A 148 -12.00 -30.43 18.26
N GLY A 149 -11.52 -31.30 17.37
CA GLY A 149 -10.11 -31.74 17.35
C GLY A 149 -9.10 -30.61 17.18
N GLU A 150 -9.50 -29.51 16.54
CA GLU A 150 -8.65 -28.34 16.26
C GLU A 150 -8.89 -27.18 17.24
N GLY A 151 -9.91 -27.26 18.11
CA GLY A 151 -10.24 -26.21 19.09
C GLY A 151 -10.76 -24.92 18.45
N ARG A 152 -11.45 -25.01 17.30
CA ARG A 152 -11.91 -23.87 16.48
C ARG A 152 -13.43 -23.69 16.51
N MET A 153 -14.19 -24.60 17.10
CA MET A 153 -15.66 -24.62 17.05
C MET A 153 -16.29 -23.45 17.81
N VAL A 154 -17.24 -22.77 17.19
CA VAL A 154 -18.15 -21.82 17.83
C VAL A 154 -19.58 -22.24 17.50
N VAL A 155 -20.43 -22.36 18.53
CA VAL A 155 -21.80 -22.87 18.36
C VAL A 155 -22.76 -21.72 18.06
N TYR A 156 -23.41 -21.80 16.90
CA TYR A 156 -24.36 -20.81 16.40
C TYR A 156 -25.78 -21.37 16.38
N THR A 157 -26.78 -20.50 16.44
CA THR A 157 -28.09 -20.74 15.84
C THR A 157 -28.46 -19.54 14.97
N HIS A 158 -29.32 -19.74 13.98
CA HIS A 158 -29.68 -18.70 13.01
C HIS A 158 -31.16 -18.39 13.09
N ILE A 159 -31.50 -17.12 13.18
CA ILE A 159 -32.88 -16.61 13.12
C ILE A 159 -33.00 -15.59 12.00
N SER A 160 -34.22 -15.34 11.54
CA SER A 160 -34.51 -14.21 10.66
C SER A 160 -35.16 -13.10 11.46
N SER A 161 -34.94 -11.84 11.06
CA SER A 161 -35.69 -10.70 11.59
C SER A 161 -37.20 -10.96 11.46
N PRO A 162 -38.02 -10.66 12.49
CA PRO A 162 -39.44 -11.01 12.49
C PRO A 162 -40.21 -10.52 11.27
N PHE A 163 -39.96 -9.29 10.81
CA PHE A 163 -40.66 -8.75 9.64
C PHE A 163 -40.23 -9.44 8.34
N VAL A 164 -38.98 -9.92 8.23
CA VAL A 164 -38.53 -10.67 7.04
C VAL A 164 -39.24 -12.01 6.93
N CYS A 165 -39.66 -12.58 8.07
CA CYS A 165 -40.52 -13.75 8.05
C CYS A 165 -41.92 -13.44 7.47
N VAL A 166 -42.35 -12.18 7.50
CA VAL A 166 -43.54 -11.69 6.80
C VAL A 166 -43.21 -11.39 5.33
N ALA A 167 -42.15 -10.63 5.07
CA ALA A 167 -41.79 -10.21 3.72
C ALA A 167 -41.46 -11.40 2.79
N GLY A 168 -40.81 -12.45 3.31
CA GLY A 168 -40.40 -13.61 2.52
C GLY A 168 -41.54 -14.50 2.03
N MET A 169 -42.79 -14.29 2.49
CA MET A 169 -43.94 -15.07 2.05
C MET A 169 -44.61 -14.52 0.78
N MET A 170 -44.20 -13.35 0.30
CA MET A 170 -44.78 -12.66 -0.88
C MET A 170 -43.71 -11.93 -1.71
N PRO A 171 -43.99 -11.54 -2.96
CA PRO A 171 -43.09 -10.66 -3.71
C PRO A 171 -42.78 -9.37 -2.93
N TYR A 172 -41.52 -8.96 -2.93
CA TYR A 172 -41.07 -7.83 -2.10
C TYR A 172 -41.82 -6.51 -2.38
N GLN A 173 -42.19 -6.25 -3.63
CA GLN A 173 -43.01 -5.09 -4.01
C GLN A 173 -44.41 -5.10 -3.36
N ASP A 174 -45.00 -6.27 -3.17
CA ASP A 174 -46.32 -6.41 -2.55
C ASP A 174 -46.20 -6.21 -1.04
N PHE A 175 -45.11 -6.68 -0.43
CA PHE A 175 -44.79 -6.38 0.97
C PHE A 175 -44.65 -4.86 1.21
N LEU A 176 -43.92 -4.15 0.35
CA LEU A 176 -43.78 -2.69 0.45
C LEU A 176 -45.12 -1.98 0.25
N LEU A 177 -45.95 -2.45 -0.69
CA LEU A 177 -47.30 -1.93 -0.89
C LEU A 177 -48.15 -2.09 0.38
N LEU A 178 -48.13 -3.27 1.00
CA LEU A 178 -48.85 -3.54 2.24
C LEU A 178 -48.29 -2.75 3.44
N CYS A 179 -46.99 -2.46 3.49
CA CYS A 179 -46.46 -1.53 4.48
C CYS A 179 -47.06 -0.13 4.34
N ALA A 180 -47.35 0.30 3.10
CA ALA A 180 -47.95 1.60 2.82
C ALA A 180 -49.49 1.62 2.99
N THR A 181 -50.19 0.53 2.65
CA THR A 181 -51.66 0.49 2.64
C THR A 181 -52.27 -0.19 3.86
N GLU A 182 -51.57 -1.16 4.46
CA GLU A 182 -52.06 -2.06 5.51
C GLU A 182 -51.08 -2.14 6.70
N ARG A 183 -50.54 -0.99 7.12
CA ARG A 183 -49.49 -0.87 8.15
C ARG A 183 -49.80 -1.61 9.46
N ASN A 184 -51.06 -1.56 9.93
CA ASN A 184 -51.48 -2.28 11.14
C ASN A 184 -51.37 -3.80 10.97
N LEU A 185 -51.75 -4.33 9.81
CA LEU A 185 -51.62 -5.76 9.51
C LEU A 185 -50.14 -6.17 9.49
N MET A 186 -49.26 -5.35 8.90
CA MET A 186 -47.82 -5.64 8.90
C MET A 186 -47.23 -5.66 10.30
N ARG A 187 -47.64 -4.74 11.17
CA ARG A 187 -47.25 -4.76 12.60
C ARG A 187 -47.74 -6.01 13.31
N GLU A 188 -49.01 -6.40 13.13
CA GLU A 188 -49.56 -7.62 13.73
C GLU A 188 -48.83 -8.88 13.28
N LEU A 189 -48.55 -9.02 11.98
CA LEU A 189 -47.83 -10.17 11.43
C LEU A 189 -46.38 -10.23 11.93
N THR A 190 -45.73 -9.07 12.05
CA THR A 190 -44.37 -8.96 12.56
C THR A 190 -44.30 -9.36 14.03
N GLU A 191 -45.27 -8.90 14.84
CA GLU A 191 -45.41 -9.29 16.23
C GLU A 191 -45.68 -10.80 16.36
N GLU A 192 -46.55 -11.36 15.51
CA GLU A 192 -46.82 -12.80 15.46
C GLU A 192 -45.54 -13.60 15.16
N CYS A 193 -44.72 -13.16 14.21
CA CYS A 193 -43.40 -13.76 13.95
C CYS A 193 -42.46 -13.65 15.16
N LYS A 194 -42.41 -12.48 15.81
CA LYS A 194 -41.55 -12.23 16.98
C LYS A 194 -41.88 -13.20 18.12
N GLU A 195 -43.16 -13.35 18.48
CA GLU A 195 -43.60 -14.28 19.52
C GLU A 195 -43.24 -15.75 19.19
N ARG A 196 -43.41 -16.15 17.92
CA ARG A 196 -43.01 -17.48 17.45
C ARG A 196 -41.51 -17.72 17.58
N ILE A 197 -40.70 -16.74 17.15
CA ILE A 197 -39.24 -16.78 17.27
C ILE A 197 -38.82 -16.87 18.74
N LEU A 198 -39.43 -16.08 19.62
CA LEU A 198 -39.15 -16.12 21.06
C LEU A 198 -39.44 -17.49 21.67
N SER A 199 -40.55 -18.15 21.29
CA SER A 199 -40.87 -19.49 21.78
C SER A 199 -39.90 -20.57 21.28
N VAL A 200 -39.35 -20.43 20.07
CA VAL A 200 -38.27 -21.30 19.57
C VAL A 200 -36.99 -21.09 20.36
N LEU A 201 -36.60 -19.82 20.57
CA LEU A 201 -35.41 -19.45 21.32
C LEU A 201 -35.50 -19.90 22.78
N GLU A 202 -36.69 -19.89 23.38
CA GLU A 202 -36.91 -20.38 24.75
C GLU A 202 -36.49 -21.86 24.89
N VAL A 203 -36.76 -22.70 23.88
CA VAL A 203 -36.32 -24.09 23.89
C VAL A 203 -34.81 -24.20 23.66
N LEU A 204 -34.30 -23.56 22.59
CA LEU A 204 -32.88 -23.67 22.20
C LEU A 204 -31.93 -23.14 23.27
N LEU A 205 -32.31 -22.05 23.93
CA LEU A 205 -31.51 -21.37 24.93
C LEU A 205 -31.86 -21.80 26.37
N SER A 206 -32.69 -22.84 26.54
CA SER A 206 -33.00 -23.40 27.87
C SER A 206 -31.81 -24.07 28.54
N GLN A 207 -30.78 -24.44 27.76
CA GLN A 207 -29.52 -24.98 28.25
C GLN A 207 -28.34 -24.15 27.73
N PRO A 208 -27.27 -23.99 28.52
CA PRO A 208 -26.05 -23.34 28.05
C PRO A 208 -25.43 -24.12 26.89
N GLY A 209 -24.99 -23.42 25.83
CA GLY A 209 -24.17 -24.05 24.80
C GLY A 209 -24.21 -23.39 23.43
N ILE A 210 -25.29 -22.69 23.10
CA ILE A 210 -25.30 -21.75 21.96
C ILE A 210 -24.53 -20.50 22.38
N GLU A 211 -23.49 -20.14 21.64
CA GLU A 211 -22.60 -19.03 21.97
C GLU A 211 -22.98 -17.75 21.24
N VAL A 212 -23.46 -17.89 20.00
CA VAL A 212 -23.86 -16.77 19.14
C VAL A 212 -25.20 -17.07 18.48
N VAL A 213 -26.11 -16.09 18.49
CA VAL A 213 -27.33 -16.11 17.69
C VAL A 213 -27.13 -15.16 16.53
N TRP A 214 -27.10 -15.70 15.32
CA TRP A 214 -27.05 -14.94 14.08
C TRP A 214 -28.45 -14.52 13.67
N MET A 215 -28.67 -13.24 13.41
CA MET A 215 -29.94 -12.66 13.02
C MET A 215 -29.75 -11.82 11.75
N GLY A 216 -30.45 -12.17 10.67
CA GLY A 216 -30.35 -11.45 9.40
C GLY A 216 -31.70 -11.11 8.78
N GLY A 217 -31.70 -10.19 7.81
CA GLY A 217 -32.87 -9.78 7.05
C GLY A 217 -33.24 -8.30 7.19
N CYS A 218 -32.72 -7.58 8.19
CA CYS A 218 -33.09 -6.19 8.40
C CYS A 218 -32.71 -5.24 7.25
N GLU A 219 -31.85 -5.67 6.33
CA GLU A 219 -31.52 -4.98 5.08
C GLU A 219 -32.74 -4.73 4.17
N TRP A 220 -33.81 -5.54 4.30
CA TRP A 220 -35.04 -5.38 3.50
C TRP A 220 -35.85 -4.12 3.85
N LEU A 221 -35.48 -3.38 4.90
CA LEU A 221 -36.11 -2.09 5.25
C LEU A 221 -35.10 -0.97 5.50
N THR A 222 -33.81 -1.17 5.22
CA THR A 222 -32.86 -0.06 5.21
C THR A 222 -33.19 0.92 4.08
N PRO A 223 -32.86 2.22 4.20
CA PRO A 223 -33.04 3.16 3.11
C PRO A 223 -32.37 2.68 1.81
N PRO A 224 -32.98 2.89 0.63
CA PRO A 224 -34.15 3.73 0.39
C PRO A 224 -35.51 3.02 0.53
N MET A 225 -35.55 1.73 0.89
CA MET A 225 -36.77 0.92 0.79
C MET A 225 -37.77 1.15 1.94
N GLY A 226 -37.27 1.30 3.17
CA GLY A 226 -38.06 1.64 4.34
C GLY A 226 -37.84 3.08 4.81
N SER A 227 -38.87 3.73 5.34
CA SER A 227 -38.69 4.97 6.09
C SER A 227 -38.09 4.67 7.48
N PRO A 228 -37.40 5.63 8.11
CA PRO A 228 -36.91 5.44 9.49
C PRO A 228 -38.02 5.05 10.47
N GLU A 229 -39.24 5.57 10.26
CA GLU A 229 -40.40 5.25 11.08
C GLU A 229 -40.85 3.78 10.90
N LEU A 230 -40.80 3.27 9.67
CA LEU A 230 -41.12 1.87 9.37
C LEU A 230 -40.03 0.92 9.89
N TYR A 231 -38.77 1.32 9.80
CA TYR A 231 -37.64 0.57 10.38
C TYR A 231 -37.77 0.49 11.91
N GLU A 232 -38.11 1.60 12.56
CA GLU A 232 -38.33 1.63 14.00
C GLU A 232 -39.47 0.68 14.42
N GLU A 233 -40.60 0.74 13.72
CA GLU A 233 -41.79 -0.05 14.06
C GLU A 233 -41.62 -1.56 13.79
N LEU A 234 -41.03 -1.94 12.66
CA LEU A 234 -40.98 -3.35 12.22
C LEU A 234 -39.65 -4.05 12.53
N VAL A 235 -38.59 -3.29 12.82
CA VAL A 235 -37.25 -3.84 13.04
C VAL A 235 -36.77 -3.52 14.46
N GLN A 236 -36.66 -2.24 14.82
CA GLN A 236 -35.99 -1.83 16.05
C GLN A 236 -36.64 -2.44 17.30
N GLY A 237 -37.93 -2.18 17.51
CA GLY A 237 -38.65 -2.66 18.69
C GLY A 237 -38.71 -4.20 18.80
N PRO A 238 -39.16 -4.92 17.76
CA PRO A 238 -39.23 -6.37 17.79
C PRO A 238 -37.87 -7.05 18.00
N GLU A 239 -36.80 -6.54 17.39
CA GLU A 239 -35.47 -7.12 17.55
C GLU A 239 -34.86 -6.82 18.92
N GLU A 240 -35.09 -5.65 19.52
CA GLU A 240 -34.62 -5.31 20.87
C GLU A 240 -35.10 -6.34 21.92
N GLU A 241 -36.36 -6.76 21.83
CA GLU A 241 -36.91 -7.76 22.75
C GLU A 241 -36.26 -9.15 22.54
N ILE A 242 -36.05 -9.55 21.30
CA ILE A 242 -35.37 -10.81 20.94
C ILE A 242 -33.93 -10.78 21.47
N ILE A 243 -33.19 -9.71 21.22
CA ILE A 243 -31.81 -9.50 21.68
C ILE A 243 -31.73 -9.59 23.20
N SER A 244 -32.63 -8.87 23.89
CA SER A 244 -32.74 -8.94 25.36
C SER A 244 -32.95 -10.37 25.86
N ARG A 245 -33.71 -11.19 25.13
CA ARG A 245 -33.95 -12.58 25.51
C ARG A 245 -32.70 -13.45 25.29
N ILE A 246 -31.97 -13.23 24.21
CA ILE A 246 -30.73 -13.93 23.88
C ILE A 246 -29.65 -13.64 24.93
N HIS A 247 -29.46 -12.37 25.28
CA HIS A 247 -28.51 -11.95 26.32
C HIS A 247 -28.83 -12.54 27.68
N ARG A 248 -30.12 -12.65 28.04
CA ARG A 248 -30.54 -13.31 29.29
C ARG A 248 -30.13 -14.78 29.37
N ALA A 249 -29.93 -15.45 28.24
CA ALA A 249 -29.40 -16.81 28.18
C ALA A 249 -27.87 -16.88 28.09
N GLY A 250 -27.17 -15.74 28.02
CA GLY A 250 -25.71 -15.65 27.98
C GLY A 250 -25.09 -15.83 26.59
N ALA A 251 -25.89 -15.84 25.53
CA ALA A 251 -25.42 -15.86 24.15
C ALA A 251 -25.21 -14.45 23.60
N LEU A 252 -24.31 -14.30 22.63
CA LEU A 252 -24.05 -13.05 21.92
C LEU A 252 -24.97 -12.92 20.70
N VAL A 253 -25.28 -11.70 20.29
CA VAL A 253 -26.07 -11.41 19.09
C VAL A 253 -25.19 -10.89 17.97
N HIS A 254 -25.25 -11.61 16.85
CA HIS A 254 -24.65 -11.22 15.59
C HIS A 254 -25.77 -10.76 14.65
N VAL A 255 -25.81 -9.46 14.34
CA VAL A 255 -26.75 -8.87 13.37
C VAL A 255 -26.08 -8.78 12.00
N HIS A 256 -26.73 -9.37 11.00
CA HIS A 256 -26.32 -9.30 9.60
C HIS A 256 -27.24 -8.38 8.80
N CYS A 257 -26.69 -7.37 8.15
CA CYS A 257 -27.44 -6.35 7.40
C CYS A 257 -26.61 -5.75 6.27
N HIS A 258 -26.90 -6.14 5.03
CA HIS A 258 -26.32 -5.52 3.84
C HIS A 258 -26.89 -4.12 3.53
N GLY A 259 -26.22 -3.38 2.64
CA GLY A 259 -26.74 -2.18 2.01
C GLY A 259 -26.39 -0.87 2.71
N ASN A 260 -27.26 0.15 2.59
CA ASN A 260 -27.01 1.49 3.11
C ASN A 260 -27.32 1.59 4.62
N VAL A 261 -26.37 1.15 5.44
CA VAL A 261 -26.52 0.99 6.88
C VAL A 261 -26.08 2.19 7.71
N ARG A 262 -25.49 3.24 7.11
CA ARG A 262 -25.04 4.45 7.84
C ARG A 262 -26.12 5.01 8.76
N SER A 263 -27.35 5.07 8.24
CA SER A 263 -28.49 5.68 8.95
C SER A 263 -29.07 4.80 10.05
N THR A 264 -28.88 3.48 10.00
CA THR A 264 -29.47 2.51 10.95
C THR A 264 -28.46 2.01 11.97
N LEU A 265 -27.15 2.22 11.76
CA LEU A 265 -26.09 1.71 12.62
C LEU A 265 -26.24 2.14 14.09
N THR A 266 -26.74 3.34 14.35
CA THR A 266 -27.01 3.79 15.74
C THR A 266 -28.14 2.97 16.37
N SER A 267 -29.23 2.72 15.64
CA SER A 267 -30.35 1.89 16.08
C SER A 267 -29.89 0.47 16.41
N VAL A 268 -29.03 -0.13 15.58
CA VAL A 268 -28.46 -1.47 15.82
C VAL A 268 -27.66 -1.53 17.13
N VAL A 269 -26.84 -0.50 17.40
CA VAL A 269 -26.12 -0.39 18.67
C VAL A 269 -27.08 -0.25 19.84
N ASP A 270 -28.11 0.59 19.69
CA ASP A 270 -29.02 0.92 20.77
C ASP A 270 -29.95 -0.26 21.13
N ARG A 271 -30.29 -1.15 20.19
CA ARG A 271 -30.99 -2.42 20.48
C ARG A 271 -30.10 -3.51 21.07
N GLY A 272 -28.79 -3.27 21.18
CA GLY A 272 -27.88 -4.15 21.91
C GLY A 272 -27.21 -5.26 21.10
N ALA A 273 -26.98 -5.09 19.80
CA ALA A 273 -26.18 -6.06 19.05
C ALA A 273 -24.72 -6.11 19.56
N ASP A 274 -24.13 -7.30 19.66
CA ASP A 274 -22.72 -7.50 20.06
C ASP A 274 -21.78 -7.46 18.85
N TYR A 275 -22.26 -7.91 17.71
CA TYR A 275 -21.51 -7.97 16.45
C TYR A 275 -22.40 -7.57 15.28
N PHE A 276 -21.88 -6.72 14.40
CA PHE A 276 -22.57 -6.26 13.20
C PHE A 276 -21.70 -6.41 11.96
N GLU A 277 -22.24 -7.01 10.92
CA GLU A 277 -21.61 -7.15 9.60
C GLU A 277 -22.64 -7.23 8.47
N PRO A 278 -22.23 -6.94 7.22
CA PRO A 278 -20.97 -6.31 6.86
C PRO A 278 -21.00 -4.78 7.04
N VAL A 279 -19.83 -4.18 7.20
CA VAL A 279 -19.62 -2.73 7.06
C VAL A 279 -18.97 -2.48 5.71
N GLU A 280 -19.76 -1.97 4.77
CA GLU A 280 -19.41 -1.85 3.35
C GLU A 280 -19.25 -0.37 2.94
N PRO A 281 -18.08 0.07 2.44
CA PRO A 281 -17.92 1.41 1.90
C PRO A 281 -18.55 1.54 0.50
N PRO A 282 -18.76 2.77 -0.01
CA PRO A 282 -19.15 2.96 -1.40
C PRO A 282 -18.18 2.29 -2.39
N PRO A 283 -18.67 1.67 -3.47
CA PRO A 283 -20.05 1.70 -3.96
C PRO A 283 -20.99 0.61 -3.41
N ASP A 284 -20.46 -0.38 -2.66
CA ASP A 284 -21.22 -1.56 -2.24
C ASP A 284 -22.16 -1.26 -1.05
N GLY A 285 -21.73 -0.37 -0.14
CA GLY A 285 -22.56 0.25 0.89
C GLY A 285 -22.38 1.77 0.97
N ASP A 286 -22.68 2.37 2.12
CA ASP A 286 -22.63 3.82 2.31
C ASP A 286 -21.77 4.30 3.49
N ILE A 287 -20.98 3.43 4.13
CA ILE A 287 -20.17 3.79 5.31
C ILE A 287 -18.84 3.04 5.37
N THR A 288 -17.74 3.77 5.59
CA THR A 288 -16.43 3.15 5.79
C THR A 288 -16.29 2.57 7.20
N LEU A 289 -15.40 1.58 7.39
CA LEU A 289 -15.14 1.00 8.71
C LEU A 289 -14.65 2.04 9.74
N VAL A 290 -13.92 3.07 9.30
CA VAL A 290 -13.46 4.17 10.15
C VAL A 290 -14.65 4.97 10.68
N GLU A 291 -15.55 5.38 9.80
CA GLU A 291 -16.77 6.11 10.18
C GLU A 291 -17.68 5.25 11.08
N ALA A 292 -17.84 3.96 10.76
CA ALA A 292 -18.62 3.04 11.58
C ALA A 292 -18.04 2.90 13.01
N LYS A 293 -16.72 2.86 13.15
CA LYS A 293 -16.07 2.86 14.47
C LYS A 293 -16.35 4.14 15.27
N GLU A 294 -16.45 5.29 14.61
CA GLU A 294 -16.80 6.57 15.25
C GLU A 294 -18.25 6.61 15.74
N VAL A 295 -19.16 5.95 15.02
CA VAL A 295 -20.58 5.79 15.41
C VAL A 295 -20.71 4.83 16.59
N VAL A 296 -20.06 3.66 16.51
CA VAL A 296 -20.21 2.58 17.50
C VAL A 296 -19.49 2.87 18.82
N ARG A 297 -18.34 3.58 18.78
CA ARG A 297 -17.56 3.98 19.97
C ARG A 297 -17.23 2.83 20.93
N GLY A 298 -16.95 1.64 20.37
CA GLY A 298 -16.59 0.44 21.12
C GLY A 298 -17.75 -0.25 21.84
N ARG A 299 -19.01 0.14 21.60
CA ARG A 299 -20.21 -0.52 22.17
C ARG A 299 -20.58 -1.84 21.50
N MET A 300 -20.06 -2.10 20.30
CA MET A 300 -20.37 -3.25 19.46
C MET A 300 -19.14 -3.59 18.61
N THR A 301 -18.98 -4.86 18.26
CA THR A 301 -17.94 -5.33 17.33
C THR A 301 -18.40 -5.14 15.90
N LEU A 302 -17.49 -4.73 15.02
CA LEU A 302 -17.76 -4.51 13.60
C LEU A 302 -17.01 -5.52 12.74
N GLY A 303 -17.70 -6.12 11.78
CA GLY A 303 -17.16 -7.03 10.77
C GLY A 303 -17.20 -6.37 9.39
N GLY A 304 -16.17 -6.60 8.59
CA GLY A 304 -15.99 -5.97 7.28
C GLY A 304 -14.52 -5.59 7.06
N ASN A 305 -14.29 -4.58 6.21
CA ASN A 305 -13.00 -3.98 5.80
C ASN A 305 -12.56 -4.34 4.38
N ILE A 306 -12.67 -5.61 4.00
CA ILE A 306 -12.30 -6.09 2.67
C ILE A 306 -13.55 -6.61 1.99
N GLU A 307 -13.98 -5.89 0.95
CA GLU A 307 -15.16 -6.26 0.18
C GLU A 307 -14.93 -7.54 -0.61
N VAL A 308 -15.93 -8.43 -0.60
CA VAL A 308 -15.87 -9.68 -1.40
C VAL A 308 -15.66 -9.35 -2.88
N ARG A 309 -16.25 -8.25 -3.38
CA ARG A 309 -16.03 -7.75 -4.74
C ARG A 309 -14.55 -7.44 -5.04
N VAL A 310 -13.83 -6.87 -4.07
CA VAL A 310 -12.39 -6.57 -4.21
C VAL A 310 -11.59 -7.87 -4.22
N LEU A 311 -11.99 -8.87 -3.43
CA LEU A 311 -11.34 -10.19 -3.46
C LEU A 311 -11.65 -10.99 -4.73
N GLU A 312 -12.83 -10.81 -5.32
CA GLU A 312 -13.30 -11.56 -6.49
C GLU A 312 -12.79 -10.97 -7.81
N PHE A 313 -12.74 -9.64 -7.92
CA PHE A 313 -12.42 -8.95 -9.17
C PHE A 313 -11.19 -8.05 -9.11
N GLY A 314 -10.65 -7.78 -7.91
CA GLY A 314 -9.53 -6.87 -7.74
C GLY A 314 -8.18 -7.52 -7.99
N ASP A 315 -7.20 -6.71 -8.41
CA ASP A 315 -5.81 -7.13 -8.48
C ASP A 315 -5.06 -6.94 -7.15
N GLU A 316 -3.79 -7.37 -7.08
CA GLU A 316 -2.98 -7.27 -5.86
C GLU A 316 -2.79 -5.82 -5.39
N GLU A 317 -2.71 -4.86 -6.32
CA GLU A 317 -2.57 -3.43 -6.01
C GLU A 317 -3.86 -2.82 -5.45
N GLU A 318 -5.02 -3.42 -5.71
CA GLU A 318 -6.33 -3.03 -5.14
C GLU A 318 -6.61 -3.72 -3.79
N VAL A 319 -6.20 -4.99 -3.63
CA VAL A 319 -6.42 -5.77 -2.40
C VAL A 319 -5.50 -5.32 -1.26
N GLU A 320 -4.21 -5.09 -1.53
CA GLU A 320 -3.22 -4.78 -0.48
C GLU A 320 -3.55 -3.50 0.32
N PRO A 321 -3.92 -2.36 -0.30
CA PRO A 321 -4.30 -1.15 0.44
C PRO A 321 -5.53 -1.34 1.32
N THR A 322 -6.49 -2.16 0.87
CA THR A 322 -7.76 -2.44 1.55
C THR A 322 -7.51 -3.26 2.83
N ALA A 323 -6.59 -4.21 2.80
CA ALA A 323 -6.18 -5.00 3.97
C ALA A 323 -5.44 -4.20 5.06
N ILE A 324 -4.94 -3.00 4.75
CA ILE A 324 -4.09 -2.18 5.64
C ILE A 324 -4.89 -1.10 6.41
N GLN A 325 -6.17 -0.89 6.10
CA GLN A 325 -7.02 0.04 6.86
C GLN A 325 -7.13 -0.37 8.34
N GLY A 326 -6.87 0.56 9.26
CA GLY A 326 -6.97 0.35 10.72
C GLY A 326 -5.67 0.07 11.49
N VAL A 327 -4.51 -0.02 10.81
CA VAL A 327 -3.20 -0.08 11.46
C VAL A 327 -2.77 1.31 11.91
N ILE A 328 -2.44 1.49 13.21
CA ILE A 328 -1.79 2.72 13.68
C ILE A 328 -0.36 2.75 13.14
N ARG A 329 -0.17 3.41 11.99
CA ARG A 329 1.17 3.70 11.46
C ARG A 329 1.78 4.87 12.22
N ILE A 330 2.78 4.59 13.05
CA ILE A 330 3.57 5.62 13.71
C ILE A 330 4.67 6.06 12.74
N ARG A 331 4.61 7.31 12.29
CA ARG A 331 5.74 7.95 11.60
C ARG A 331 6.60 8.67 12.63
N ALA A 332 7.75 8.11 12.94
CA ALA A 332 8.75 8.74 13.81
C ALA A 332 9.90 9.32 12.99
N THR A 333 10.46 10.43 13.46
CA THR A 333 11.71 10.98 12.96
C THR A 333 12.55 11.38 14.16
N PHE A 334 13.77 10.86 14.23
CA PHE A 334 14.68 11.06 15.35
C PHE A 334 16.12 11.18 14.82
N PRO A 335 17.01 11.91 15.52
CA PRO A 335 18.36 12.11 15.04
C PRO A 335 19.17 10.82 15.18
N VAL A 336 19.95 10.50 14.16
CA VAL A 336 20.95 9.43 14.20
C VAL A 336 22.30 10.07 13.87
N GLN A 337 23.16 10.26 14.87
CA GLN A 337 24.39 11.03 14.70
C GLN A 337 25.36 10.39 13.70
N LYS A 338 25.66 9.09 13.85
CA LYS A 338 26.53 8.34 12.93
C LYS A 338 26.27 6.83 13.02
N LEU A 339 25.63 6.28 11.99
CA LEU A 339 25.48 4.83 11.87
C LEU A 339 26.86 4.17 11.71
N PRO A 340 27.10 2.98 12.28
CA PRO A 340 28.26 2.18 11.93
C PRO A 340 28.30 1.91 10.42
N ALA A 341 29.50 1.95 9.84
CA ALA A 341 29.71 1.52 8.45
C ALA A 341 29.39 0.03 8.33
N TYR A 342 28.67 -0.36 7.27
CA TYR A 342 28.26 -1.74 6.99
C TYR A 342 27.84 -2.48 8.26
N GLY A 343 26.89 -1.92 9.00
CA GLY A 343 26.54 -2.38 10.32
C GLY A 343 25.13 -1.98 10.71
N TYR A 344 24.83 -2.10 12.00
CA TYR A 344 23.52 -1.77 12.53
C TYR A 344 23.62 -1.01 13.84
N GLN A 345 22.55 -0.27 14.12
CA GLN A 345 22.29 0.31 15.43
C GLN A 345 20.84 0.00 15.78
N VAL A 346 20.63 -0.51 16.99
CA VAL A 346 19.31 -0.87 17.50
C VAL A 346 18.72 0.32 18.24
N PHE A 347 17.48 0.65 17.90
CA PHE A 347 16.70 1.67 18.57
C PHE A 347 15.44 1.01 19.15
N ALA A 348 15.01 1.46 20.32
CA ALA A 348 13.76 1.02 20.94
C ALA A 348 12.85 2.23 21.16
N GLY A 349 11.57 2.07 20.81
CA GLY A 349 10.53 3.07 21.05
C GLY A 349 9.43 2.49 21.92
N ARG A 350 8.86 3.33 22.79
CA ARG A 350 7.63 3.02 23.54
C ARG A 350 6.59 4.09 23.23
N LEU A 351 5.39 3.68 22.86
CA LEU A 351 4.26 4.59 22.76
C LEU A 351 3.95 5.20 24.13
N THR A 352 3.75 6.51 24.17
CA THR A 352 3.31 7.22 25.37
C THR A 352 2.11 8.08 25.02
N ALA A 353 1.19 8.26 25.96
CA ALA A 353 -0.06 9.01 25.75
C ALA A 353 0.18 10.52 25.48
N LYS A 354 1.38 11.04 25.80
CA LYS A 354 1.77 12.43 25.57
C LYS A 354 3.04 12.44 24.72
N PRO A 355 2.97 12.75 23.41
CA PRO A 355 4.18 12.88 22.60
C PRO A 355 5.02 14.05 23.11
N ASN A 356 6.34 13.87 23.16
CA ASN A 356 7.27 14.98 23.42
C ASN A 356 7.15 16.00 22.29
N LYS A 357 6.58 17.16 22.58
CA LYS A 357 6.65 18.33 21.71
C LYS A 357 7.94 19.07 22.06
N TYR A 358 8.82 19.25 21.08
CA TYR A 358 9.98 20.13 21.26
C TYR A 358 9.51 21.57 21.09
N ASP A 359 9.92 22.47 21.99
CA ASP A 359 9.82 23.90 21.76
C ASP A 359 10.86 24.30 20.73
N VAL A 360 10.43 24.42 19.48
CA VAL A 360 11.26 24.96 18.40
C VAL A 360 10.83 26.41 18.17
N PRO A 361 11.76 27.40 18.23
CA PRO A 361 11.47 28.76 17.79
C PRO A 361 10.93 28.71 16.36
N ARG A 362 9.78 29.36 16.09
CA ARG A 362 9.21 29.38 14.73
C ARG A 362 10.22 30.00 13.75
N PRO A 363 10.80 29.23 12.81
CA PRO A 363 11.71 29.81 11.84
C PRO A 363 10.94 30.72 10.88
N PRO A 364 11.62 31.71 10.25
CA PRO A 364 11.02 32.59 9.25
C PRO A 364 10.23 31.81 8.20
N ALA A 365 9.14 32.40 7.69
CA ALA A 365 8.35 31.78 6.63
C ALA A 365 9.25 31.44 5.43
N ASN A 366 9.01 30.27 4.83
CA ASN A 366 9.72 29.76 3.65
C ASN A 366 11.25 29.67 3.77
N VAL A 367 11.77 29.44 4.98
CA VAL A 367 13.20 29.22 5.22
C VAL A 367 13.41 27.88 5.93
N MET A 368 14.44 27.14 5.51
CA MET A 368 15.03 26.03 6.24
C MET A 368 16.51 26.30 6.49
N GLU A 369 17.04 25.96 7.66
CA GLU A 369 18.43 26.24 7.99
C GLU A 369 19.03 25.20 8.95
N ASN A 370 20.29 24.82 8.73
CA ASN A 370 21.11 24.05 9.66
C ASN A 370 22.52 24.67 9.79
N GLU A 371 23.50 23.94 10.32
CA GLU A 371 24.86 24.46 10.47
C GLU A 371 25.61 24.68 9.14
N TYR A 372 25.21 23.99 8.07
CA TYR A 372 25.88 24.00 6.77
C TYR A 372 25.17 24.89 5.76
N LEU A 373 23.84 24.81 5.69
CA LEU A 373 23.05 25.41 4.64
C LEU A 373 21.95 26.30 5.19
N ARG A 374 21.68 27.40 4.47
CA ARG A 374 20.45 28.18 4.58
C ARG A 374 19.71 28.13 3.24
N VAL A 375 18.43 27.74 3.29
CA VAL A 375 17.58 27.47 2.11
C VAL A 375 16.35 28.35 2.18
N GLU A 376 16.14 29.21 1.18
CA GLU A 376 14.99 30.11 1.08
C GLU A 376 14.13 29.74 -0.13
N ILE A 377 12.87 29.39 0.10
CA ILE A 377 11.90 29.05 -0.95
C ILE A 377 11.28 30.34 -1.47
N GLN A 378 11.49 30.63 -2.76
CA GLN A 378 10.98 31.82 -3.42
C GLN A 378 9.49 31.70 -3.77
N PRO A 379 8.78 32.82 -4.05
CA PRO A 379 7.35 32.78 -4.37
C PRO A 379 6.96 31.94 -5.59
N ASN A 380 7.89 31.75 -6.53
CA ASN A 380 7.71 30.86 -7.70
C ASN A 380 8.10 29.40 -7.41
N GLY A 381 8.55 29.10 -6.19
CA GLY A 381 8.93 27.76 -5.72
C GLY A 381 10.38 27.35 -5.99
N THR A 382 11.22 28.20 -6.61
CA THR A 382 12.67 27.96 -6.69
C THR A 382 13.34 28.15 -5.34
N LEU A 383 14.58 27.68 -5.20
CA LEU A 383 15.36 27.82 -3.98
C LEU A 383 16.51 28.79 -4.15
N HIS A 384 16.75 29.60 -3.11
CA HIS A 384 18.05 30.22 -2.87
C HIS A 384 18.77 29.40 -1.79
N VAL A 385 19.95 28.87 -2.11
CA VAL A 385 20.76 28.08 -1.18
C VAL A 385 22.06 28.81 -0.91
N THR A 386 22.36 29.04 0.37
CA THR A 386 23.63 29.60 0.83
C THR A 386 24.41 28.52 1.55
N ASP A 387 25.62 28.25 1.08
CA ASP A 387 26.62 27.51 1.83
C ASP A 387 27.24 28.44 2.89
N LYS A 388 27.06 28.10 4.15
CA LYS A 388 27.47 28.92 5.29
C LYS A 388 28.98 28.88 5.51
N ALA A 389 29.66 27.83 5.03
CA ALA A 389 31.11 27.71 5.17
C ALA A 389 31.85 28.66 4.21
N THR A 390 31.37 28.75 2.97
CA THR A 390 31.99 29.58 1.91
C THR A 390 31.33 30.95 1.75
N GLY A 391 30.11 31.12 2.25
CA GLY A 391 29.26 32.29 2.01
C GLY A 391 28.68 32.34 0.59
N GLN A 392 28.94 31.34 -0.25
CA GLN A 392 28.45 31.29 -1.62
C GLN A 392 26.93 31.11 -1.65
N ARG A 393 26.29 31.84 -2.56
CA ARG A 393 24.84 31.82 -2.76
C ARG A 393 24.52 31.37 -4.17
N PHE A 394 23.61 30.40 -4.27
CA PHE A 394 23.06 29.85 -5.50
C PHE A 394 21.58 30.25 -5.57
N THR A 395 21.14 30.80 -6.71
CA THR A 395 19.78 31.33 -6.86
C THR A 395 19.00 30.62 -7.94
N ASP A 396 17.68 30.72 -7.87
CA ASP A 396 16.75 30.13 -8.84
C ASP A 396 16.90 28.61 -9.02
N LEU A 397 17.35 27.91 -7.98
CA LEU A 397 17.60 26.47 -8.04
C LEU A 397 16.30 25.67 -8.08
N GLY A 398 16.26 24.65 -8.93
CA GLY A 398 15.20 23.65 -8.95
C GLY A 398 13.91 24.12 -9.63
N TYR A 399 14.00 25.01 -10.63
CA TYR A 399 12.86 25.25 -11.52
C TYR A 399 12.66 24.07 -12.48
N PHE A 400 11.44 23.91 -12.97
CA PHE A 400 11.10 22.87 -13.93
C PHE A 400 10.95 23.47 -15.32
N GLU A 401 11.36 22.71 -16.31
CA GLU A 401 11.25 23.03 -17.73
C GLU A 401 10.61 21.86 -18.48
N ASP A 402 9.62 22.17 -19.32
CA ASP A 402 8.91 21.23 -20.16
C ASP A 402 8.98 21.66 -21.63
N GLY A 403 9.73 20.90 -22.43
CA GLY A 403 9.89 21.11 -23.88
C GLY A 403 9.26 19.98 -24.70
N GLY A 404 9.03 20.21 -25.99
CA GLY A 404 8.52 19.20 -26.89
C GLY A 404 9.58 18.16 -27.26
N ASP A 405 9.16 16.93 -27.52
CA ASP A 405 10.04 15.84 -27.94
C ASP A 405 9.45 15.11 -29.14
N CYS A 406 9.94 15.46 -30.33
CA CYS A 406 9.57 14.81 -31.58
C CYS A 406 10.46 13.62 -31.93
N GLY A 407 11.38 13.25 -31.03
CA GLY A 407 12.28 12.11 -31.14
C GLY A 407 11.59 10.74 -31.06
N ASP A 408 12.40 9.76 -30.67
CA ASP A 408 12.02 8.35 -30.54
C ASP A 408 12.61 7.74 -29.26
N GLY A 409 12.57 6.41 -29.10
CA GLY A 409 13.08 5.71 -27.92
C GLY A 409 14.60 5.81 -27.71
N TYR A 410 15.36 6.21 -28.72
CA TYR A 410 16.82 6.32 -28.68
C TYR A 410 17.27 7.78 -28.60
N THR A 411 16.71 8.64 -29.45
CA THR A 411 17.25 9.98 -29.72
C THR A 411 16.24 11.06 -29.34
N TYR A 412 16.68 12.02 -28.54
CA TYR A 412 15.95 13.26 -28.29
C TYR A 412 16.01 14.17 -29.51
N SER A 413 14.87 14.69 -29.93
CA SER A 413 14.78 15.74 -30.94
C SER A 413 13.72 16.75 -30.52
N TYR A 414 14.09 18.02 -30.49
CA TYR A 414 13.13 19.10 -30.25
C TYR A 414 12.33 19.42 -31.52
N PRO A 415 11.07 19.89 -31.40
CA PRO A 415 10.34 20.42 -32.55
C PRO A 415 10.96 21.76 -33.02
N PRO A 416 11.07 22.02 -34.34
CA PRO A 416 11.67 23.25 -34.87
C PRO A 416 11.03 24.56 -34.39
N HIS A 417 9.76 24.53 -33.97
CA HIS A 417 9.10 25.67 -33.34
C HIS A 417 8.48 25.23 -32.02
N ASP A 418 9.35 25.00 -31.04
CA ASP A 418 8.95 24.56 -29.71
C ASP A 418 8.37 25.70 -28.85
N ALA A 419 7.52 25.31 -27.91
CA ALA A 419 7.02 26.15 -26.83
C ALA A 419 7.46 25.54 -25.50
N VAL A 420 8.62 26.00 -25.01
CA VAL A 420 9.19 25.57 -23.74
C VAL A 420 8.48 26.30 -22.59
N ILE A 421 7.95 25.53 -21.65
CA ILE A 421 7.23 26.04 -20.48
C ILE A 421 8.13 25.90 -19.25
N THR A 422 8.25 26.96 -18.45
CA THR A 422 9.05 26.94 -17.21
C THR A 422 8.25 27.38 -16.00
N THR A 423 8.67 26.93 -14.81
CA THR A 423 8.05 27.35 -13.54
C THR A 423 8.59 28.68 -13.00
N LEU A 424 9.49 29.37 -13.71
CA LEU A 424 10.09 30.64 -13.23
C LEU A 424 9.04 31.74 -13.00
N SER A 425 7.96 31.73 -13.77
CA SER A 425 6.82 32.65 -13.65
C SER A 425 5.63 32.05 -12.91
N ALA A 426 5.76 30.83 -12.37
CA ALA A 426 4.67 30.14 -11.68
C ALA A 426 4.37 30.75 -10.31
N ARG A 427 3.20 30.42 -9.77
CA ARG A 427 2.76 30.79 -8.41
C ARG A 427 2.23 29.54 -7.68
N PRO A 428 3.12 28.62 -7.27
CA PRO A 428 2.72 27.39 -6.62
C PRO A 428 2.13 27.63 -5.23
N ARG A 429 1.43 26.60 -4.71
CA ARG A 429 1.03 26.55 -3.31
C ARG A 429 2.19 25.98 -2.49
N ILE A 430 2.65 26.71 -1.46
CA ILE A 430 3.80 26.33 -0.63
C ILE A 430 3.33 26.06 0.80
N TYR A 431 3.62 24.85 1.30
CA TYR A 431 3.21 24.40 2.63
C TYR A 431 4.42 23.97 3.45
N ARG A 432 4.50 24.44 4.69
CA ARG A 432 5.43 23.89 5.68
C ARG A 432 4.84 22.59 6.23
N LEU A 433 5.57 21.48 6.07
CA LEU A 433 5.15 20.16 6.56
C LEU A 433 5.78 19.81 7.93
N SER A 434 7.00 20.27 8.17
CA SER A 434 7.76 19.98 9.39
C SER A 434 8.80 21.07 9.64
N ASP A 435 8.93 21.49 10.89
CA ASP A 435 9.99 22.38 11.41
C ASP A 435 10.66 21.80 12.67
N GLY A 436 10.57 20.48 12.86
CA GLY A 436 11.22 19.80 13.98
C GLY A 436 12.76 19.88 13.92
N PRO A 437 13.45 19.70 15.06
CA PRO A 437 14.90 19.89 15.17
C PRO A 437 15.72 18.88 14.36
N VAL A 438 15.11 17.79 13.88
CA VAL A 438 15.78 16.72 13.13
C VAL A 438 15.69 16.93 11.63
N VAL A 439 14.55 17.44 11.14
CA VAL A 439 14.32 17.65 9.72
C VAL A 439 13.29 18.74 9.51
N GLN A 440 13.62 19.67 8.62
CA GLN A 440 12.70 20.67 8.11
C GLN A 440 12.21 20.22 6.74
N ARG A 441 10.91 20.37 6.47
CA ARG A 441 10.29 19.93 5.20
C ARG A 441 9.22 20.91 4.72
N TYR A 442 9.26 21.16 3.43
CA TYR A 442 8.25 21.90 2.68
C TYR A 442 7.66 21.07 1.55
N ARG A 443 6.43 21.38 1.17
CA ARG A 443 5.74 20.88 -0.02
C ARG A 443 5.40 22.05 -0.92
N ILE A 444 5.72 21.94 -2.20
CA ILE A 444 5.48 22.93 -3.24
C ILE A 444 4.60 22.26 -4.30
N GLU A 445 3.44 22.82 -4.60
CA GLU A 445 2.49 22.26 -5.57
C GLU A 445 2.31 23.18 -6.77
N TYR A 446 2.61 22.64 -7.95
CA TYR A 446 2.36 23.27 -9.23
C TYR A 446 1.20 22.56 -9.93
N ASP A 447 0.41 23.35 -10.65
CA ASP A 447 -0.56 22.87 -11.63
C ASP A 447 -0.04 23.30 -13.01
N LEU A 448 0.69 22.41 -13.70
CA LEU A 448 1.29 22.72 -14.99
C LEU A 448 0.27 22.54 -16.10
N GLU A 449 0.02 23.57 -16.89
CA GLU A 449 -0.76 23.48 -18.13
C GLU A 449 0.18 23.16 -19.28
N LEU A 450 0.23 21.89 -19.68
CA LEU A 450 1.16 21.41 -20.71
C LEU A 450 0.40 21.07 -22.00
N PRO A 451 0.95 21.35 -23.20
CA PRO A 451 0.40 20.89 -24.47
C PRO A 451 0.11 19.39 -24.46
N VAL A 452 -1.05 18.99 -24.98
CA VAL A 452 -1.48 17.57 -25.00
C VAL A 452 -0.56 16.65 -25.81
N GLY A 453 0.26 17.21 -26.71
CA GLY A 453 1.18 16.50 -27.58
C GLY A 453 1.74 17.40 -28.67
N LEU A 454 2.35 16.78 -29.69
CA LEU A 454 2.78 17.47 -30.90
C LEU A 454 1.63 17.64 -31.91
N THR A 455 1.78 18.60 -32.82
CA THR A 455 0.95 18.72 -34.03
C THR A 455 1.14 17.50 -34.93
N GLU A 456 0.20 17.25 -35.86
CA GLU A 456 0.29 16.09 -36.78
C GLU A 456 1.58 16.07 -37.60
N ASP A 457 2.10 17.24 -37.99
CA ASP A 457 3.38 17.39 -38.69
C ASP A 457 4.61 17.27 -37.79
N ARG A 458 4.40 17.14 -36.46
CA ARG A 458 5.41 17.06 -35.39
C ARG A 458 6.38 18.24 -35.32
N LYS A 459 6.07 19.37 -35.97
CA LYS A 459 6.96 20.55 -36.01
C LYS A 459 6.74 21.51 -34.85
N ARG A 460 5.64 21.36 -34.12
CA ARG A 460 5.21 22.22 -33.01
C ARG A 460 4.54 21.39 -31.93
N ARG A 461 4.44 21.95 -30.73
CA ARG A 461 3.48 21.49 -29.73
C ARG A 461 2.09 22.01 -30.06
N ARG A 462 1.05 21.25 -29.70
CA ARG A 462 -0.34 21.68 -29.83
C ARG A 462 -0.65 22.85 -28.90
N THR A 463 -1.70 23.60 -29.23
CA THR A 463 -2.15 24.75 -28.42
C THR A 463 -3.15 24.37 -27.34
N ASP A 464 -3.86 23.26 -27.48
CA ASP A 464 -4.68 22.72 -26.42
C ASP A 464 -3.81 22.06 -25.35
N THR A 465 -4.15 22.31 -24.09
CA THR A 465 -3.38 21.87 -22.92
C THR A 465 -4.14 20.86 -22.07
N VAL A 466 -3.39 20.15 -21.26
CA VAL A 466 -3.86 19.31 -20.17
C VAL A 466 -3.12 19.67 -18.90
N ARG A 467 -3.86 19.70 -17.78
CA ARG A 467 -3.29 19.91 -16.45
C ARG A 467 -2.49 18.68 -16.00
N CYS A 468 -1.21 18.88 -15.72
CA CYS A 468 -0.31 17.89 -15.14
C CYS A 468 0.17 18.35 -13.74
N PRO A 469 -0.42 17.81 -12.65
CA PRO A 469 0.02 18.10 -11.29
C PRO A 469 1.48 17.74 -11.02
N LEU A 470 2.21 18.63 -10.35
CA LEU A 470 3.59 18.41 -9.88
C LEU A 470 3.70 18.81 -8.41
N ILE A 471 4.07 17.85 -7.56
CA ILE A 471 4.25 18.06 -6.11
C ILE A 471 5.71 17.82 -5.77
N VAL A 472 6.36 18.81 -5.16
CA VAL A 472 7.78 18.75 -4.77
C VAL A 472 7.90 18.84 -3.26
N SER A 473 8.41 17.80 -2.63
CA SER A 473 8.81 17.81 -1.22
C SER A 473 10.30 18.18 -1.12
N VAL A 474 10.60 19.31 -0.47
CA VAL A 474 11.98 19.76 -0.20
C VAL A 474 12.29 19.52 1.28
N SER A 475 13.44 18.93 1.59
CA SER A 475 13.84 18.64 2.97
C SER A 475 15.30 18.92 3.26
N LEU A 476 15.54 19.43 4.48
CA LEU A 476 16.86 19.68 5.03
C LEU A 476 16.96 18.98 6.40
N GLY A 477 17.83 17.98 6.48
CA GLY A 477 18.12 17.27 7.74
C GLY A 477 19.05 18.08 8.64
N ALA A 478 18.96 17.84 9.95
CA ALA A 478 20.02 18.23 10.87
C ALA A 478 21.34 17.59 10.43
N HIS A 479 22.44 18.36 10.45
CA HIS A 479 23.77 17.89 10.05
C HIS A 479 23.93 17.48 8.58
N ALA A 480 22.93 17.71 7.72
CA ALA A 480 23.01 17.40 6.29
C ALA A 480 23.68 18.54 5.51
N ARG A 481 24.61 18.21 4.61
CA ARG A 481 25.25 19.16 3.69
C ARG A 481 24.52 19.34 2.37
N ARG A 482 23.39 18.64 2.19
CA ARG A 482 22.61 18.61 0.95
C ARG A 482 21.13 18.90 1.20
N VAL A 483 20.49 19.49 0.21
CA VAL A 483 19.03 19.66 0.15
C VAL A 483 18.44 18.50 -0.63
N ASN A 484 17.51 17.76 -0.04
CA ASN A 484 16.89 16.60 -0.70
C ASN A 484 15.51 16.97 -1.27
N PHE A 485 15.21 16.45 -2.45
CA PHE A 485 13.96 16.64 -3.16
C PHE A 485 13.31 15.29 -3.46
N GLU A 486 11.98 15.27 -3.36
CA GLU A 486 11.14 14.22 -3.94
C GLU A 486 10.05 14.90 -4.76
N ALA A 487 10.03 14.66 -6.07
CA ALA A 487 9.08 15.26 -7.00
C ALA A 487 8.13 14.18 -7.52
N THR A 488 6.83 14.34 -7.28
CA THR A 488 5.77 13.48 -7.81
C THR A 488 5.07 14.21 -8.94
N PHE A 489 5.15 13.67 -10.15
CA PHE A 489 4.57 14.23 -11.36
C PHE A 489 3.51 13.27 -11.90
N GLU A 490 2.30 13.78 -12.10
CA GLU A 490 1.25 13.04 -12.80
C GLU A 490 1.28 13.42 -14.28
N ASN A 491 1.90 12.57 -15.10
CA ASN A 491 2.00 12.83 -16.52
C ASN A 491 0.69 12.51 -17.24
N ARG A 492 0.09 13.54 -17.85
CA ARG A 492 -1.08 13.42 -18.73
C ARG A 492 -0.81 13.91 -20.16
N ALA A 493 0.39 14.44 -20.43
CA ALA A 493 0.81 14.98 -21.72
C ALA A 493 1.65 13.96 -22.51
N LYS A 494 1.77 14.16 -23.82
CA LYS A 494 2.54 13.30 -24.74
C LYS A 494 3.65 14.09 -25.42
N ASP A 495 4.61 13.36 -25.99
CA ASP A 495 5.64 13.89 -26.91
C ASP A 495 6.38 15.11 -26.32
N HIS A 496 6.88 14.95 -25.09
CA HIS A 496 7.50 16.02 -24.32
C HIS A 496 8.60 15.51 -23.38
N ARG A 497 9.45 16.43 -22.93
CA ARG A 497 10.55 16.18 -22.01
C ARG A 497 10.44 17.14 -20.82
N LEU A 498 10.33 16.57 -19.62
CA LEU A 498 10.33 17.31 -18.36
C LEU A 498 11.70 17.21 -17.69
N ARG A 499 12.24 18.36 -17.28
CA ARG A 499 13.53 18.49 -16.58
C ARG A 499 13.41 19.35 -15.33
N VAL A 500 14.28 19.09 -14.36
CA VAL A 500 14.56 20.03 -13.26
C VAL A 500 15.92 20.68 -13.49
N VAL A 501 16.02 21.98 -13.23
CA VAL A 501 17.16 22.79 -13.66
C VAL A 501 17.75 23.59 -12.48
N PHE A 502 19.07 23.58 -12.38
CA PHE A 502 19.84 24.18 -11.30
C PHE A 502 20.91 25.13 -11.85
N PRO A 503 20.67 26.45 -11.84
CA PRO A 503 21.70 27.44 -12.19
C PRO A 503 22.90 27.35 -11.23
N SER A 504 24.05 26.92 -11.74
CA SER A 504 25.24 26.71 -10.92
C SER A 504 26.02 28.01 -10.72
N ASP A 505 25.99 28.89 -11.72
CA ASP A 505 26.84 30.09 -11.87
C ASP A 505 28.34 29.77 -11.76
N VAL A 506 28.72 28.51 -12.02
CA VAL A 506 30.11 28.04 -12.06
C VAL A 506 30.73 28.38 -13.40
N GLN A 507 31.96 28.90 -13.40
CA GLN A 507 32.68 29.22 -14.64
C GLN A 507 33.50 28.01 -15.11
N THR A 508 32.89 27.14 -15.90
CA THR A 508 33.53 25.93 -16.43
C THR A 508 33.04 25.58 -17.84
N ASP A 509 33.89 24.89 -18.60
CA ASP A 509 33.56 24.26 -19.88
C ASP A 509 33.54 22.74 -19.79
N VAL A 510 33.66 22.19 -18.58
CA VAL A 510 33.64 20.74 -18.30
C VAL A 510 32.70 20.44 -17.12
N SER A 511 31.94 19.37 -17.26
CA SER A 511 31.17 18.73 -16.19
C SER A 511 31.77 17.36 -15.87
N TYR A 512 31.49 16.82 -14.68
CA TYR A 512 31.99 15.51 -14.26
C TYR A 512 30.82 14.65 -13.80
N SER A 513 30.62 13.48 -14.39
CA SER A 513 29.57 12.56 -13.96
C SER A 513 30.12 11.24 -13.49
N GLU A 514 29.41 10.60 -12.56
CA GLU A 514 29.75 9.25 -12.16
C GLU A 514 29.44 8.25 -13.28
N ALA A 515 30.42 7.40 -13.58
CA ALA A 515 30.33 6.30 -14.51
C ALA A 515 30.74 4.98 -13.82
N GLN A 516 30.84 3.89 -14.58
CA GLN A 516 31.20 2.58 -14.05
C GLN A 516 32.63 2.60 -13.48
N PHE A 517 32.74 2.65 -12.14
CA PHE A 517 34.00 2.71 -11.39
C PHE A 517 34.87 3.94 -11.66
N ASP A 518 34.28 5.04 -12.16
CA ASP A 518 35.02 6.25 -12.48
C ASP A 518 34.15 7.51 -12.37
N VAL A 519 34.78 8.67 -12.39
CA VAL A 519 34.15 9.96 -12.60
C VAL A 519 34.74 10.58 -13.87
N VAL A 520 33.90 10.79 -14.87
CA VAL A 520 34.31 11.07 -16.26
C VAL A 520 34.04 12.53 -16.59
N PRO A 521 35.01 13.26 -17.18
CA PRO A 521 34.79 14.61 -17.67
C PRO A 521 34.01 14.62 -18.99
N HIS A 522 33.10 15.58 -19.12
CA HIS A 522 32.31 15.82 -20.31
C HIS A 522 32.33 17.30 -20.69
N PRO A 523 32.63 17.66 -21.95
CA PRO A 523 32.62 19.06 -22.36
C PRO A 523 31.20 19.62 -22.30
N VAL A 524 31.04 20.85 -21.81
CA VAL A 524 29.74 21.56 -21.86
C VAL A 524 29.39 21.88 -23.32
N HIS A 525 30.38 22.01 -24.20
CA HIS A 525 30.22 22.29 -25.62
C HIS A 525 30.93 21.23 -26.45
N PRO A 526 30.28 20.09 -26.74
CA PRO A 526 30.87 19.09 -27.60
C PRO A 526 30.98 19.59 -29.05
N GLU A 527 32.09 19.26 -29.71
CA GLU A 527 32.27 19.53 -31.14
C GLU A 527 31.29 18.69 -31.96
N GLN A 528 30.60 19.34 -32.90
CA GLN A 528 29.65 18.67 -33.77
C GLN A 528 30.38 18.05 -34.96
N PRO A 529 30.18 16.74 -35.25
CA PRO A 529 30.76 16.12 -36.43
C PRO A 529 30.14 16.69 -37.71
N PRO A 530 30.89 16.71 -38.83
CA PRO A 530 30.32 17.00 -40.13
C PRO A 530 29.16 16.04 -40.46
N ARG A 531 28.05 16.59 -40.96
CA ARG A 531 26.81 15.82 -41.25
C ARG A 531 26.95 14.81 -42.38
N ASP A 532 28.02 14.88 -43.17
CA ASP A 532 28.40 13.87 -44.17
C ASP A 532 29.24 12.72 -43.57
N VAL A 533 29.78 12.89 -42.36
CA VAL A 533 30.56 11.89 -41.62
C VAL A 533 29.70 11.14 -40.61
N TRP A 534 28.83 11.84 -39.88
CA TRP A 534 27.97 11.26 -38.85
C TRP A 534 26.53 11.77 -39.01
N VAL A 535 25.56 10.88 -38.81
CA VAL A 535 24.14 11.15 -39.11
C VAL A 535 23.37 11.80 -37.95
N GLU A 536 23.90 11.74 -36.73
CA GLU A 536 23.32 12.33 -35.52
C GLU A 536 24.13 13.57 -35.10
N ASP A 537 23.50 14.54 -34.46
CA ASP A 537 24.25 15.58 -33.75
C ASP A 537 24.98 14.95 -32.56
N GLN A 538 26.19 15.41 -32.26
CA GLN A 538 26.90 14.97 -31.06
C GLN A 538 26.05 15.36 -29.83
N PRO A 539 25.66 14.40 -28.97
CA PRO A 539 24.79 14.69 -27.84
C PRO A 539 25.40 15.71 -26.89
N VAL A 540 24.58 16.68 -26.47
CA VAL A 540 24.89 17.63 -25.38
C VAL A 540 24.48 17.09 -24.00
N THR A 541 23.73 15.99 -23.99
CA THR A 541 23.36 15.23 -22.80
C THR A 541 24.34 14.09 -22.57
N TYR A 542 24.63 13.81 -21.30
CA TYR A 542 25.59 12.76 -20.91
C TYR A 542 24.96 11.76 -19.93
N PRO A 543 25.45 10.51 -19.91
CA PRO A 543 25.04 9.54 -18.92
C PRO A 543 25.61 9.90 -17.54
N GLN A 544 24.85 9.57 -16.50
CA GLN A 544 25.29 9.63 -15.11
C GLN A 544 24.77 8.41 -14.33
N GLN A 545 25.50 8.00 -13.29
CA GLN A 545 24.99 7.11 -12.26
C GLN A 545 24.34 7.91 -11.13
N THR A 546 25.03 8.15 -10.02
CA THR A 546 24.41 8.78 -8.84
C THR A 546 24.58 10.29 -8.79
N PHE A 547 25.48 10.89 -9.57
CA PHE A 547 25.68 12.34 -9.59
C PHE A 547 26.30 12.90 -10.87
N VAL A 548 26.11 14.20 -11.03
CA VAL A 548 26.90 15.12 -11.87
C VAL A 548 27.43 16.26 -11.00
N ASP A 549 28.64 16.72 -11.31
CA ASP A 549 29.32 17.86 -10.68
C ASP A 549 29.74 18.90 -11.71
N VAL A 550 29.61 20.18 -11.33
CA VAL A 550 30.28 21.30 -11.99
C VAL A 550 31.03 22.10 -10.94
N SER A 551 32.32 22.35 -11.16
CA SER A 551 33.15 23.13 -10.25
C SER A 551 34.25 23.90 -10.98
N ASP A 552 34.64 25.06 -10.43
CA ASP A 552 35.76 25.89 -10.91
C ASP A 552 36.95 25.92 -9.93
N GLY A 553 36.94 25.01 -8.95
CA GLY A 553 37.92 24.92 -7.86
C GLY A 553 37.60 25.83 -6.66
N GLN A 554 36.70 26.81 -6.79
CA GLN A 554 36.23 27.64 -5.68
C GLN A 554 34.74 27.45 -5.41
N ARG A 555 33.94 27.44 -6.47
CA ARG A 555 32.49 27.26 -6.45
C ARG A 555 32.16 25.94 -7.14
N GLY A 556 31.39 25.11 -6.46
CA GLY A 556 30.95 23.82 -6.97
C GLY A 556 29.50 23.54 -6.62
N LEU A 557 28.81 22.88 -7.54
CA LEU A 557 27.45 22.40 -7.35
C LEU A 557 27.35 20.95 -7.84
N CYS A 558 27.18 20.04 -6.90
CA CYS A 558 26.87 18.64 -7.18
C CYS A 558 25.35 18.43 -7.19
N VAL A 559 24.85 17.77 -8.23
CA VAL A 559 23.46 17.31 -8.33
C VAL A 559 23.46 15.79 -8.27
N MET A 560 22.81 15.24 -7.25
CA MET A 560 22.73 13.81 -6.97
C MET A 560 21.35 13.31 -7.38
N ASN A 561 21.25 12.06 -7.83
CA ASN A 561 19.99 11.47 -8.27
C ASN A 561 19.86 10.00 -7.84
N HIS A 562 18.64 9.48 -7.97
CA HIS A 562 18.36 8.05 -7.86
C HIS A 562 17.62 7.56 -9.11
N GLY A 563 18.38 7.00 -10.07
CA GLY A 563 17.82 6.38 -11.28
C GLY A 563 17.45 7.38 -12.38
N LEU A 564 18.11 8.53 -12.45
CA LEU A 564 17.95 9.56 -13.48
C LEU A 564 19.22 9.62 -14.34
N PRO A 565 19.34 8.78 -15.39
CA PRO A 565 20.62 8.54 -16.04
C PRO A 565 21.05 9.64 -17.01
N GLU A 566 20.22 10.65 -17.30
CA GLU A 566 20.51 11.69 -18.29
C GLU A 566 20.59 13.06 -17.61
N TYR A 567 21.65 13.80 -17.91
CA TYR A 567 21.78 15.22 -17.57
C TYR A 567 22.33 16.02 -18.75
N GLU A 568 22.22 17.34 -18.64
CA GLU A 568 22.87 18.33 -19.52
C GLU A 568 23.42 19.46 -18.64
N VAL A 569 24.59 19.99 -18.99
CA VAL A 569 25.01 21.31 -18.52
C VAL A 569 24.79 22.28 -19.67
N ILE A 570 23.82 23.18 -19.52
CA ILE A 570 23.37 24.05 -20.60
C ILE A 570 24.47 25.07 -20.92
N ASN A 571 24.71 25.28 -22.22
CA ASN A 571 25.56 26.37 -22.69
C ASN A 571 24.92 27.73 -22.48
N SER A 572 24.91 28.19 -21.24
CA SER A 572 24.51 29.54 -20.88
C SER A 572 25.58 30.19 -19.99
N PRO A 573 25.52 31.52 -19.80
CA PRO A 573 26.37 32.21 -18.83
C PRO A 573 26.24 31.68 -17.38
N ARG A 574 25.12 31.05 -17.02
CA ARG A 574 24.85 30.52 -15.67
C ARG A 574 25.19 29.03 -15.52
N ARG A 575 25.55 28.34 -16.60
CA ARG A 575 25.87 26.89 -16.63
C ARG A 575 24.84 26.07 -15.84
N GLU A 576 23.57 26.15 -16.25
CA GLU A 576 22.53 25.41 -15.55
C GLU A 576 22.72 23.90 -15.72
N VAL A 577 22.66 23.17 -14.61
CA VAL A 577 22.65 21.71 -14.60
C VAL A 577 21.20 21.26 -14.70
N ALA A 578 20.83 20.63 -15.81
CA ALA A 578 19.49 20.10 -16.06
C ALA A 578 19.49 18.58 -15.92
N ILE A 579 18.59 18.05 -15.08
CA ILE A 579 18.36 16.61 -14.91
C ILE A 579 17.06 16.24 -15.60
N THR A 580 17.11 15.29 -16.53
CA THR A 580 15.91 14.79 -17.20
C THR A 580 15.12 13.90 -16.26
N LEU A 581 13.86 14.28 -15.99
CA LEU A 581 12.94 13.52 -15.15
C LEU A 581 12.08 12.57 -16.01
N LEU A 582 11.67 13.04 -17.18
CA LEU A 582 10.84 12.29 -18.10
C LEU A 582 11.18 12.63 -19.55
N ARG A 583 11.28 11.60 -20.40
CA ARG A 583 11.01 11.70 -21.84
C ARG A 583 9.81 10.83 -22.18
N ALA A 584 8.82 11.43 -22.83
CA ALA A 584 7.61 10.77 -23.30
C ALA A 584 7.59 10.82 -24.83
N VAL A 585 7.65 9.67 -25.47
CA VAL A 585 7.77 9.53 -26.94
C VAL A 585 6.79 8.47 -27.47
N ALA A 586 6.44 8.58 -28.76
CA ALA A 586 5.46 7.70 -29.38
C ALA A 586 6.05 6.44 -30.05
N TYR A 587 7.33 6.43 -30.40
CA TYR A 587 7.92 5.40 -31.26
C TYR A 587 9.22 4.84 -30.69
N LEU A 588 9.50 3.56 -30.95
CA LEU A 588 10.79 2.93 -30.65
C LEU A 588 11.89 3.58 -31.49
N GLY A 589 11.73 3.54 -32.82
CA GLY A 589 12.54 4.28 -33.78
C GLY A 589 11.72 5.31 -34.54
N GLY A 590 12.29 6.49 -34.77
CA GLY A 590 11.64 7.62 -35.40
C GLY A 590 11.53 7.47 -36.91
N ASN A 591 10.74 8.35 -37.53
CA ASN A 591 10.77 8.51 -38.99
C ASN A 591 12.02 9.30 -39.42
N HIS A 592 12.12 9.63 -40.70
CA HIS A 592 13.26 10.38 -41.26
C HIS A 592 13.24 11.90 -40.95
N ASN A 593 12.35 12.40 -40.10
CA ASN A 593 12.14 13.83 -39.87
C ASN A 593 12.60 14.30 -38.47
N LEU A 594 13.70 13.73 -37.96
CA LEU A 594 14.35 14.24 -36.75
C LEU A 594 15.20 15.47 -37.09
N TYR A 595 15.34 16.41 -36.16
CA TYR A 595 16.20 17.60 -36.37
C TYR A 595 17.63 17.34 -35.91
N THR A 596 17.75 16.57 -34.82
CA THR A 596 19.01 16.13 -34.21
C THR A 596 19.60 14.88 -34.89
N ALA A 597 18.94 14.33 -35.92
CA ALA A 597 19.44 13.19 -36.69
C ALA A 597 18.91 13.20 -38.13
N GLN A 598 19.70 12.75 -39.11
CA GLN A 598 19.30 12.67 -40.53
C GLN A 598 18.37 11.48 -40.83
N ARG A 599 18.30 10.49 -39.93
CA ARG A 599 17.40 9.33 -40.01
C ARG A 599 17.09 8.82 -38.61
N GLY A 600 15.92 8.20 -38.43
CA GLY A 600 15.55 7.56 -37.16
C GLY A 600 16.43 6.34 -36.83
N ALA A 601 16.54 6.04 -35.54
CA ALA A 601 17.27 4.88 -35.05
C ALA A 601 16.32 3.67 -34.92
N GLY A 602 16.60 2.58 -35.64
CA GLY A 602 15.82 1.35 -35.50
C GLY A 602 14.45 1.34 -36.21
N PRO A 603 13.59 0.34 -35.92
CA PRO A 603 12.33 0.15 -36.64
C PRO A 603 11.23 1.12 -36.19
N TYR A 604 10.44 1.61 -37.14
CA TYR A 604 9.31 2.51 -36.90
C TYR A 604 8.12 1.77 -36.28
N ILE A 605 8.16 1.58 -34.97
CA ILE A 605 7.17 0.83 -34.20
C ILE A 605 6.54 1.77 -33.17
N LEU A 606 5.21 1.85 -33.16
CA LEU A 606 4.46 2.60 -32.17
C LEU A 606 4.61 1.93 -30.79
N THR A 607 4.97 2.72 -29.78
CA THR A 607 5.17 2.27 -28.40
C THR A 607 4.32 3.13 -27.46
N PRO A 608 2.98 2.93 -27.41
CA PRO A 608 2.09 3.82 -26.65
C PRO A 608 2.47 3.96 -25.17
N GLY A 609 3.00 2.89 -24.55
CA GLY A 609 3.49 2.92 -23.17
C GLY A 609 4.72 3.80 -22.93
N ALA A 610 5.50 4.13 -23.96
CA ALA A 610 6.67 5.01 -23.87
C ALA A 610 6.28 6.49 -23.68
N GLN A 611 5.00 6.84 -23.80
CA GLN A 611 4.48 8.14 -23.39
C GLN A 611 4.42 8.31 -21.87
N CYS A 612 4.53 7.21 -21.10
CA CYS A 612 4.59 7.24 -19.64
C CYS A 612 3.44 8.04 -18.99
N LEU A 613 2.21 7.84 -19.46
CA LEU A 613 1.00 8.49 -18.93
C LEU A 613 0.60 7.86 -17.59
N ARG A 614 1.22 8.30 -16.50
CA ARG A 614 1.07 7.78 -15.15
C ARG A 614 1.67 8.75 -14.13
N THR A 615 1.50 8.44 -12.85
CA THR A 615 2.22 9.12 -11.78
C THR A 615 3.62 8.55 -11.62
N LEU A 616 4.63 9.43 -11.59
CA LEU A 616 6.04 9.10 -11.43
C LEU A 616 6.60 9.87 -10.24
N THR A 617 7.53 9.26 -9.50
CA THR A 617 8.20 9.91 -8.37
C THR A 617 9.71 9.87 -8.56
N TYR A 618 10.32 11.04 -8.49
CA TYR A 618 11.74 11.26 -8.71
C TYR A 618 12.42 11.71 -7.42
N ARG A 619 13.65 11.27 -7.22
CA ARG A 619 14.47 11.60 -6.04
C ARG A 619 15.81 12.13 -6.49
N TYR A 620 16.16 13.30 -5.97
CA TYR A 620 17.40 13.97 -6.26
C TYR A 620 17.80 14.89 -5.10
N ALA A 621 19.03 15.37 -5.10
CA ALA A 621 19.54 16.30 -4.11
C ALA A 621 20.54 17.26 -4.75
N ILE A 622 20.77 18.39 -4.09
CA ILE A 622 21.85 19.31 -4.46
C ILE A 622 22.75 19.56 -3.26
N MET A 623 24.04 19.68 -3.54
CA MET A 623 25.07 19.98 -2.55
C MET A 623 26.04 21.02 -3.12
N PRO A 624 25.98 22.27 -2.63
CA PRO A 624 27.06 23.23 -2.82
C PRO A 624 28.35 22.73 -2.16
N HIS A 625 29.50 23.00 -2.78
CA HIS A 625 30.81 22.73 -2.18
C HIS A 625 31.87 23.69 -2.73
N ALA A 626 33.04 23.69 -2.07
CA ALA A 626 34.26 24.30 -2.58
C ALA A 626 35.18 23.23 -3.16
N GLY A 627 36.19 23.65 -3.91
CA GLY A 627 37.13 22.73 -4.55
C GLY A 627 36.53 21.99 -5.73
N THR A 628 37.24 20.96 -6.18
CA THR A 628 36.76 20.03 -7.21
C THR A 628 35.91 18.90 -6.60
N TRP A 629 35.24 18.12 -7.44
CA TRP A 629 34.52 16.91 -7.01
C TRP A 629 35.42 15.94 -6.22
N GLU A 630 36.71 15.86 -6.59
CA GLU A 630 37.72 15.01 -5.93
C GLU A 630 38.03 15.47 -4.52
N GLN A 631 38.23 16.78 -4.34
CA GLN A 631 38.59 17.39 -3.05
C GLN A 631 37.41 17.41 -2.08
N ALA A 632 36.20 17.59 -2.60
CA ALA A 632 34.97 17.57 -1.81
C ALA A 632 34.45 16.15 -1.54
N GLU A 633 35.05 15.12 -2.15
CA GLU A 633 34.59 13.72 -2.12
C GLU A 633 33.07 13.58 -2.34
N VAL A 634 32.55 14.25 -3.37
CA VAL A 634 31.09 14.37 -3.61
C VAL A 634 30.39 13.01 -3.70
N TRP A 635 31.13 11.98 -4.13
CA TRP A 635 30.69 10.59 -4.18
C TRP A 635 30.16 10.08 -2.83
N ARG A 636 30.72 10.52 -1.68
CA ARG A 636 30.27 10.06 -0.36
C ARG A 636 28.82 10.44 -0.10
N GLU A 637 28.48 11.68 -0.41
CA GLU A 637 27.14 12.23 -0.22
C GLU A 637 26.16 11.69 -1.28
N ALA A 638 26.62 11.52 -2.52
CA ALA A 638 25.84 10.91 -3.60
C ALA A 638 25.47 9.45 -3.28
N HIS A 639 26.44 8.64 -2.83
CA HIS A 639 26.21 7.24 -2.43
C HIS A 639 25.32 7.14 -1.20
N ALA A 640 25.50 8.02 -0.21
CA ALA A 640 24.64 8.09 0.98
C ALA A 640 23.21 8.56 0.64
N HIS A 641 23.01 9.32 -0.45
CA HIS A 641 21.68 9.66 -0.96
C HIS A 641 21.01 8.45 -1.63
N SER A 642 21.76 7.71 -2.45
CA SER A 642 21.27 6.54 -3.20
C SER A 642 21.02 5.33 -2.31
N VAL A 643 21.86 5.10 -1.30
CA VAL A 643 21.78 3.94 -0.39
C VAL A 643 21.22 4.40 0.96
N ARG A 644 19.89 4.41 1.08
CA ARG A 644 19.22 4.82 2.31
C ARG A 644 19.38 3.78 3.43
N PRO A 645 19.52 4.19 4.71
CA PRO A 645 19.45 3.27 5.83
C PRO A 645 18.15 2.45 5.79
N ARG A 646 18.26 1.13 6.01
CA ARG A 646 17.11 0.25 6.14
C ARG A 646 16.74 0.14 7.61
N ALA A 647 15.48 0.41 7.94
CA ALA A 647 14.92 0.09 9.24
C ALA A 647 14.22 -1.27 9.16
N ILE A 648 14.57 -2.18 10.07
CA ILE A 648 13.88 -3.45 10.25
C ILE A 648 13.28 -3.41 11.65
N VAL A 649 11.96 -3.52 11.73
CA VAL A 649 11.26 -3.62 13.01
C VAL A 649 11.31 -5.09 13.43
N VAL A 650 11.86 -5.33 14.62
CA VAL A 650 11.82 -6.64 15.27
C VAL A 650 10.96 -6.52 16.51
N GLU A 651 10.03 -7.45 16.70
CA GLU A 651 9.25 -7.50 17.94
C GLU A 651 10.15 -7.91 19.10
N ARG A 652 9.98 -7.24 20.24
CA ARG A 652 10.62 -7.67 21.49
C ARG A 652 9.74 -8.74 22.12
N GLU A 653 9.79 -9.94 21.57
CA GLU A 653 9.18 -11.14 22.14
C GLU A 653 10.11 -11.73 23.22
N PRO A 654 9.63 -11.97 24.46
CA PRO A 654 10.36 -12.74 25.46
C PRO A 654 10.53 -14.22 25.07
N ASP A 655 9.58 -14.78 24.29
CA ASP A 655 9.45 -16.23 24.08
C ASP A 655 9.28 -16.67 22.61
N PHE A 656 9.16 -15.76 21.63
CA PHE A 656 9.36 -16.07 20.21
C PHE A 656 10.79 -15.74 19.78
N PRO A 657 11.56 -16.71 19.25
CA PRO A 657 12.84 -16.40 18.67
C PRO A 657 12.63 -15.44 17.49
N VAL A 658 13.36 -14.32 17.51
CA VAL A 658 13.76 -13.59 16.29
C VAL A 658 14.00 -14.64 15.20
N PRO A 659 13.48 -14.49 13.97
CA PRO A 659 13.61 -15.51 12.94
C PRO A 659 15.01 -16.09 13.02
N THR A 660 15.09 -17.36 13.43
CA THR A 660 16.32 -18.13 13.40
C THR A 660 16.63 -18.36 11.92
N SER A 661 16.98 -17.29 11.20
CA SER A 661 18.11 -17.43 10.31
C SER A 661 19.20 -17.97 11.21
N PRO A 662 19.72 -19.19 10.97
CA PRO A 662 20.60 -19.85 11.92
C PRO A 662 21.81 -18.93 12.09
N THR A 663 21.82 -18.17 13.18
CA THR A 663 23.08 -17.60 13.63
C THR A 663 23.89 -18.83 13.97
N PRO A 664 25.01 -19.10 13.29
CA PRO A 664 25.75 -20.33 13.52
C PRO A 664 26.02 -20.50 15.02
N PRO A 665 25.97 -21.72 15.57
CA PRO A 665 26.27 -21.97 16.98
C PRO A 665 27.57 -21.26 17.38
N GLY A 666 27.53 -20.42 18.41
CA GLY A 666 28.68 -19.65 18.89
C GLY A 666 28.76 -18.19 18.41
N VAL A 667 27.96 -17.76 17.43
CA VAL A 667 27.96 -16.38 16.95
C VAL A 667 27.04 -15.49 17.82
N VAL A 668 27.65 -14.58 18.59
CA VAL A 668 26.95 -13.59 19.41
C VAL A 668 27.18 -12.19 18.84
N LEU A 669 26.12 -11.58 18.31
CA LEU A 669 26.18 -10.21 17.79
C LEU A 669 25.89 -9.18 18.91
N PRO A 670 26.60 -8.03 18.95
CA PRO A 670 26.35 -6.99 19.96
C PRO A 670 24.93 -6.43 19.92
N ARG A 671 24.26 -6.29 21.07
CA ARG A 671 22.83 -5.91 21.08
C ARG A 671 22.53 -4.48 20.63
N ASP A 672 23.45 -3.54 20.84
CA ASP A 672 23.16 -2.12 20.67
C ASP A 672 23.65 -1.57 19.31
N ARG A 673 24.90 -1.88 18.96
CA ARG A 673 25.59 -1.31 17.80
C ARG A 673 26.72 -2.23 17.37
N HIS A 674 26.88 -2.44 16.06
CA HIS A 674 28.01 -3.18 15.51
C HIS A 674 28.36 -2.72 14.09
N SER A 675 29.64 -2.78 13.72
CA SER A 675 30.17 -2.46 12.38
C SER A 675 30.85 -3.71 11.85
N PHE A 676 30.44 -4.24 10.70
CA PHE A 676 31.07 -5.44 10.14
C PHE A 676 32.31 -5.12 9.31
N LEU A 677 32.31 -3.95 8.66
CA LEU A 677 33.38 -3.47 7.79
C LEU A 677 33.41 -1.94 7.80
N SER A 678 34.60 -1.34 7.78
CA SER A 678 34.76 0.09 7.49
C SER A 678 35.93 0.33 6.53
N VAL A 679 35.76 1.30 5.63
CA VAL A 679 36.80 1.73 4.69
C VAL A 679 37.09 3.20 4.93
N GLU A 680 38.35 3.52 5.18
CA GLU A 680 38.88 4.87 5.34
C GLU A 680 39.88 5.15 4.22
N GLY A 681 40.00 6.39 3.77
CA GLY A 681 40.86 6.79 2.66
C GLY A 681 40.18 7.79 1.73
N HIS A 682 40.93 8.78 1.27
CA HIS A 682 40.44 9.81 0.35
C HIS A 682 40.20 9.19 -1.02
N ASN A 683 39.01 9.36 -1.60
CA ASN A 683 38.57 8.75 -2.85
C ASN A 683 38.76 7.22 -2.91
N ALA A 684 38.73 6.54 -1.76
CA ALA A 684 38.68 5.08 -1.67
C ALA A 684 37.21 4.62 -1.61
N VAL A 685 36.64 4.30 -2.77
CA VAL A 685 35.21 4.02 -2.92
C VAL A 685 34.95 2.52 -2.81
N LEU A 686 34.06 2.12 -1.91
CA LEU A 686 33.65 0.73 -1.74
C LEU A 686 32.46 0.41 -2.64
N SER A 687 32.61 -0.55 -3.55
CA SER A 687 31.58 -0.92 -4.52
C SER A 687 30.92 -2.28 -4.24
N ALA A 688 31.61 -3.19 -3.55
CA ALA A 688 31.07 -4.51 -3.24
C ALA A 688 31.61 -5.08 -1.94
N VAL A 689 30.71 -5.71 -1.17
CA VAL A 689 31.01 -6.58 -0.04
C VAL A 689 30.12 -7.81 -0.19
N LYS A 690 30.69 -8.98 -0.47
CA LYS A 690 29.93 -10.22 -0.62
C LYS A 690 30.75 -11.43 -0.18
N ARG A 691 30.10 -12.58 0.02
CA ARG A 691 30.79 -13.86 0.18
C ARG A 691 31.43 -14.27 -1.15
N ALA A 692 32.61 -14.88 -1.13
CA ALA A 692 33.21 -15.48 -2.32
C ALA A 692 32.32 -16.63 -2.85
N GLU A 693 32.34 -16.86 -4.16
CA GLU A 693 31.49 -17.87 -4.81
C GLU A 693 31.92 -19.32 -4.48
N ARG A 694 33.23 -19.51 -4.27
CA ARG A 694 33.84 -20.86 -4.18
C ARG A 694 34.44 -21.19 -2.82
N GLU A 695 34.58 -20.19 -1.95
CA GLU A 695 35.35 -20.29 -0.71
C GLU A 695 34.61 -19.58 0.43
N ASP A 696 34.92 -19.94 1.67
CA ASP A 696 34.39 -19.26 2.84
C ASP A 696 35.23 -18.01 3.17
N ALA A 697 35.22 -17.06 2.24
CA ALA A 697 35.96 -15.80 2.32
C ALA A 697 35.04 -14.62 1.97
N LEU A 698 35.46 -13.42 2.34
CA LEU A 698 34.77 -12.18 2.00
C LEU A 698 35.47 -11.52 0.80
N ILE A 699 34.69 -11.14 -0.20
CA ILE A 699 35.12 -10.31 -1.32
C ILE A 699 34.79 -8.85 -0.99
N VAL A 700 35.82 -8.02 -0.96
CA VAL A 700 35.73 -6.56 -0.80
C VAL A 700 36.30 -5.90 -2.05
N ARG A 701 35.50 -5.09 -2.75
CA ARG A 701 35.94 -4.38 -3.96
C ARG A 701 35.97 -2.88 -3.73
N LEU A 702 37.13 -2.29 -3.96
CA LEU A 702 37.38 -0.86 -3.89
C LEU A 702 37.73 -0.32 -5.27
N PHE A 703 37.49 0.96 -5.49
CA PHE A 703 38.05 1.67 -6.62
C PHE A 703 38.44 3.10 -6.24
N ASN A 704 39.41 3.64 -6.97
CA ASN A 704 39.81 5.04 -6.88
C ASN A 704 39.40 5.76 -8.17
N PRO A 705 38.36 6.61 -8.15
CA PRO A 705 37.96 7.38 -9.34
C PRO A 705 38.84 8.59 -9.59
N SER A 706 39.73 8.99 -8.67
CA SER A 706 40.52 10.21 -8.83
C SER A 706 41.76 10.01 -9.71
N THR A 707 42.38 11.12 -10.11
CA THR A 707 43.66 11.11 -10.85
C THR A 707 44.89 10.95 -9.96
N GLU A 708 44.73 10.98 -8.64
CA GLU A 708 45.82 10.84 -7.67
C GLU A 708 45.80 9.47 -6.99
N PRO A 709 46.96 8.88 -6.66
CA PRO A 709 47.01 7.65 -5.89
C PRO A 709 46.49 7.90 -4.46
N THR A 710 45.86 6.87 -3.88
CA THR A 710 45.38 6.91 -2.50
C THR A 710 45.66 5.59 -1.79
N THR A 711 45.65 5.60 -0.46
CA THR A 711 45.73 4.40 0.36
C THR A 711 44.43 4.25 1.13
N ALA A 712 43.80 3.09 0.99
CA ALA A 712 42.61 2.72 1.72
C ALA A 712 42.98 1.86 2.94
N THR A 713 42.44 2.19 4.11
CA THR A 713 42.48 1.34 5.29
C THR A 713 41.15 0.62 5.43
N VAL A 714 41.17 -0.71 5.36
CA VAL A 714 39.98 -1.55 5.51
C VAL A 714 40.03 -2.26 6.85
N ARG A 715 38.99 -2.08 7.67
CA ARG A 715 38.85 -2.71 8.98
C ARG A 715 37.70 -3.71 8.95
N PHE A 716 37.91 -4.88 9.56
CA PHE A 716 36.96 -6.00 9.61
C PHE A 716 36.55 -6.28 11.05
N ALA A 717 35.32 -6.71 11.27
CA ALA A 717 34.89 -7.16 12.60
C ALA A 717 35.62 -8.44 13.05
N ASN A 718 35.82 -9.38 12.13
CA ASN A 718 36.51 -10.64 12.41
C ASN A 718 38.00 -10.52 12.15
N ALA A 719 38.79 -11.34 12.85
CA ALA A 719 40.22 -11.44 12.57
C ALA A 719 40.42 -12.09 11.18
N LEU A 720 41.49 -11.72 10.48
CA LEU A 720 41.84 -12.23 9.16
C LEU A 720 42.98 -13.25 9.27
N ALA A 721 42.81 -14.41 8.65
CA ALA A 721 43.89 -15.36 8.42
C ALA A 721 44.79 -14.90 7.27
N ASN A 722 44.18 -14.39 6.20
CA ASN A 722 44.89 -13.83 5.05
C ASN A 722 44.03 -12.80 4.32
N ALA A 723 44.69 -12.01 3.48
CA ALA A 723 44.04 -11.20 2.45
C ALA A 723 44.88 -11.26 1.17
N GLU A 724 44.25 -11.48 0.03
CA GLU A 724 44.92 -11.51 -1.27
C GLU A 724 44.17 -10.71 -2.33
N LEU A 725 44.91 -10.21 -3.31
CA LEU A 725 44.33 -9.54 -4.47
C LEU A 725 43.85 -10.58 -5.48
N VAL A 726 42.61 -10.38 -5.91
CA VAL A 726 41.95 -11.20 -6.93
C VAL A 726 41.45 -10.33 -8.08
N ASN A 727 41.21 -10.94 -9.24
CA ASN A 727 40.56 -10.25 -10.35
C ASN A 727 39.04 -10.12 -10.10
N LEU A 728 38.31 -9.56 -11.07
CA LEU A 728 36.86 -9.35 -10.91
C LEU A 728 36.06 -10.67 -10.83
N ASN A 729 36.63 -11.78 -11.33
CA ASN A 729 36.10 -13.14 -11.27
C ASN A 729 36.59 -13.92 -10.02
N GLU A 730 37.18 -13.22 -9.04
CA GLU A 730 37.69 -13.80 -7.78
C GLU A 730 38.91 -14.74 -7.96
N GLU A 731 39.58 -14.70 -9.11
CA GLU A 731 40.78 -15.51 -9.36
C GLU A 731 42.03 -14.81 -8.78
N PRO A 732 42.92 -15.54 -8.06
CA PRO A 732 44.13 -14.97 -7.47
C PRO A 732 45.05 -14.29 -8.48
N LEU A 733 45.55 -13.11 -8.11
CA LEU A 733 46.58 -12.38 -8.88
C LEU A 733 48.01 -12.68 -8.39
N GLY A 734 48.16 -13.58 -7.42
CA GLY A 734 49.45 -13.95 -6.82
C GLY A 734 50.05 -12.87 -5.91
N GLN A 735 49.24 -11.93 -5.42
CA GLN A 735 49.67 -10.84 -4.53
C GLN A 735 48.93 -10.93 -3.20
N THR A 736 49.63 -11.30 -2.13
CA THR A 736 49.12 -11.28 -0.76
C THR A 736 49.29 -9.89 -0.17
N LEU A 737 48.26 -9.40 0.53
CA LEU A 737 48.30 -8.15 1.26
C LEU A 737 48.81 -8.39 2.69
N THR A 738 49.64 -7.48 3.19
CA THR A 738 50.05 -7.50 4.59
C THR A 738 48.85 -7.17 5.48
N VAL A 739 48.60 -8.02 6.46
CA VAL A 739 47.63 -7.79 7.52
C VAL A 739 48.31 -6.94 8.59
N ASP A 740 48.00 -5.62 8.61
CA ASP A 740 48.66 -4.64 9.49
C ASP A 740 48.40 -4.93 10.98
N SER A 741 47.20 -5.44 11.28
CA SER A 741 46.77 -6.00 12.57
C SER A 741 45.70 -7.05 12.29
N GLU A 742 45.38 -7.92 13.25
CA GLU A 742 44.43 -9.03 13.07
C GLU A 742 43.11 -8.62 12.38
N HIS A 743 42.69 -7.35 12.48
CA HIS A 743 41.43 -6.83 11.94
C HIS A 743 41.59 -5.79 10.82
N GLN A 744 42.80 -5.58 10.28
CA GLN A 744 43.07 -4.44 9.39
C GLN A 744 44.03 -4.80 8.25
N ILE A 745 43.74 -4.26 7.07
CA ILE A 745 44.66 -4.21 5.92
C ILE A 745 44.75 -2.79 5.37
N SER A 746 45.89 -2.47 4.77
CA SER A 746 46.10 -1.26 3.97
C SER A 746 46.26 -1.62 2.50
N VAL A 747 45.58 -0.89 1.62
CA VAL A 747 45.52 -1.17 0.19
C VAL A 747 45.81 0.09 -0.60
N ASN A 748 46.88 0.04 -1.41
CA ASN A 748 47.20 1.13 -2.31
C ASN A 748 46.31 1.06 -3.56
N LEU A 749 45.63 2.17 -3.85
CA LEU A 749 44.79 2.36 -5.01
C LEU A 749 45.46 3.38 -5.93
N ALA A 750 46.09 2.90 -7.00
CA ALA A 750 46.57 3.77 -8.07
C ALA A 750 45.42 4.59 -8.69
N PRO A 751 45.70 5.69 -9.41
CA PRO A 751 44.69 6.45 -10.13
C PRO A 751 43.82 5.53 -11.00
N LYS A 752 42.49 5.73 -10.98
CA LYS A 752 41.52 4.97 -11.78
C LYS A 752 41.51 3.46 -11.54
N LYS A 753 42.13 2.98 -10.45
CA LYS A 753 42.33 1.54 -10.21
C LYS A 753 41.13 0.93 -9.48
N ILE A 754 40.66 -0.20 -9.99
CA ILE A 754 39.78 -1.13 -9.29
C ILE A 754 40.65 -2.20 -8.61
N VAL A 755 40.40 -2.47 -7.34
CA VAL A 755 41.07 -3.51 -6.55
C VAL A 755 40.00 -4.39 -5.90
N THR A 756 40.13 -5.71 -6.09
CA THR A 756 39.29 -6.69 -5.41
C THR A 756 40.15 -7.51 -4.46
N ILE A 757 39.68 -7.62 -3.22
CA ILE A 757 40.38 -8.27 -2.13
C ILE A 757 39.54 -9.48 -1.72
N LYS A 758 40.16 -10.65 -1.66
CA LYS A 758 39.60 -11.82 -0.99
C LYS A 758 40.20 -11.88 0.42
N ALA A 759 39.38 -11.64 1.42
CA ALA A 759 39.74 -11.62 2.83
C ALA A 759 39.23 -12.90 3.50
N THR A 760 40.15 -13.76 3.94
CA THR A 760 39.81 -15.03 4.60
C THR A 760 39.80 -14.82 6.11
N PRO A 761 38.69 -15.11 6.82
CA PRO A 761 38.64 -14.98 8.27
C PRO A 761 39.58 -15.99 8.95
N ALA A 762 40.16 -15.60 10.09
CA ALA A 762 40.74 -16.55 11.03
C ALA A 762 39.58 -17.37 11.65
N GLY A 763 39.75 -18.69 11.76
CA GLY A 763 38.69 -19.59 12.22
C GLY A 763 38.01 -19.11 13.51
N ILE A 764 36.69 -19.27 13.59
CA ILE A 764 35.86 -18.91 14.74
C ILE A 764 36.04 -19.92 15.87
#